data_AF-A0A2G6BYR6-F1
#
_entry.id   AF-A0A2G6BYR6-F1
#
_cell.length_a   1.000
_cell.length_b   1.000
_cell.length_c   1.000
_cell.angle_alpha   90.00
_cell.angle_beta   90.00
_cell.angle_gamma   90.00
#
_symmetry.space_group_name_H-M   'P 1'
#
loop_
_entity.id
_entity.type
_entity.pdbx_description
1 polymer ?
#
loop_
_entity_poly.entity_id
_entity_poly.type
_entity_poly.pdbx_seq_one_letter_code
_entity_poly.pdbx_strand_id
1 'polypeptide(L)'
;MTRPSKPTLTILGALIGVFVITAATAPVHAHTAGFKAGKIIDDGVMINNTAMSASQIQHFLNSKVPHCDTNGQQLSEFGGPDLNGDGRVQRWEWGKSKYGESRFICLKDWKNASGKSAAQVIKAAADKWSINPKVLIVLLQKEQGLVTDTWPIRIQYRSATGYGCPDTAPCDTKYYGLENQLDWAARMYNSIITRNPNWYSPYVKGVNGRVYWHPSGGNYVNSSGADDSRPGCGYNSLNIVNWSTASLYSYTPYRPNQAALNAGYGLGDGCSSYGNRNFYSFFTDWFGTTQAQRYRAAYVTQSHSVDLSPGESAKVWIKYRNMGSSSWYDKTTAHAHNQGAIRLATTWPINRTSAFRDGSWLLPNRPTGVFRTVYDSNDKPYATNPHIVLPGESAVFEFNLRVPDGHPAGKYREAFTPVQDSGVWALPVNITPWFIVKVKSAPRAEYKGQSAYPPALKPGETARDNYFKFKNTGNTTWYDKTTATSTNRLVALSTINPHAHASQFAGDQWGAGDNRPSQQFAAVYRADGSKYSTNPHKVKPGETAEFRYSITAPDNAGAGTHREYIGLSEPDGVGNVPLSVLPWVDITTRSGTTARPTPNRLNEERPQTTDFTRTYTFKNTGTTTWTSANTVLRLTSGADSEIDAPGWIDSTTPARLNEASVAPGANGSFTVRYHLSSPIGTKNLKFEPFADGSSIALEPLKVALKTTAPNYKLKFVGQSAHPRLSPNSTKTMTFKMKNTGTVSWYDSVTAGQHDTHPVTLITTRHLARQSAFGANFARDANRLTNRFTKVYESDGATLAANQHVAQPGQIVEMEFVLTVDAKQKAGRYREYFMPIVDGSLYWKMGLLAWTDITVTNGPNRAAFAGQSAYPTISPGARQNAYLRFKNIGGSSWYDTTSTPSGIRPVVLSTSRPLGRTSELGGSFASPGVVAATTFAKVYESDGATLAANQHVAQPGQIVQFDFSFTAPSGLAPKLYREYFEPVVDNGSTPIPLGQLTWLDVTVR
;
A
#
# COMPACT_ATOMS: atom_id res chain seq x y z
N MET A 1 -42.02 -52.12 -98.51
CA MET A 1 -41.06 -52.91 -97.71
C MET A 1 -39.67 -52.35 -97.96
N THR A 2 -39.16 -51.53 -97.04
CA THR A 2 -37.89 -50.79 -97.21
C THR A 2 -37.17 -50.65 -95.87
N ARG A 3 -35.84 -50.86 -95.92
CA ARG A 3 -34.83 -50.82 -94.84
C ARG A 3 -34.80 -49.49 -94.05
N PRO A 4 -34.31 -49.49 -92.79
CA PRO A 4 -33.67 -48.32 -92.20
C PRO A 4 -32.14 -48.49 -92.02
N SER A 5 -31.46 -47.35 -92.15
CA SER A 5 -30.02 -47.11 -92.23
C SER A 5 -29.34 -46.89 -90.86
N LYS A 6 -28.03 -47.19 -90.81
CA LYS A 6 -27.11 -47.01 -89.67
C LYS A 6 -26.99 -45.55 -89.19
N PRO A 7 -26.80 -45.29 -87.88
CA PRO A 7 -26.20 -44.04 -87.42
C PRO A 7 -24.71 -44.23 -87.09
N THR A 8 -23.90 -43.35 -87.67
CA THR A 8 -22.45 -43.20 -87.51
C THR A 8 -22.16 -42.55 -86.15
N LEU A 9 -21.37 -43.20 -85.28
CA LEU A 9 -20.97 -42.65 -83.98
C LEU A 9 -19.62 -41.94 -84.11
N THR A 10 -19.66 -40.62 -84.31
CA THR A 10 -18.49 -39.73 -84.37
C THR A 10 -17.99 -39.49 -82.95
N ILE A 11 -16.79 -39.99 -82.61
CA ILE A 11 -16.12 -39.73 -81.32
C ILE A 11 -15.50 -38.33 -81.40
N LEU A 12 -16.13 -37.35 -80.72
CA LEU A 12 -15.63 -35.98 -80.58
C LEU A 12 -14.54 -35.96 -79.50
N GLY A 13 -13.28 -35.97 -79.91
CA GLY A 13 -12.11 -35.76 -79.05
C GLY A 13 -11.72 -34.29 -78.99
N ALA A 14 -12.38 -33.51 -78.12
CA ALA A 14 -11.72 -32.52 -77.27
C ALA A 14 -12.68 -32.14 -76.13
N LEU A 15 -12.27 -32.49 -74.92
CA LEU A 15 -12.74 -31.86 -73.69
C LEU A 15 -11.48 -31.56 -72.87
N ILE A 16 -10.65 -30.64 -73.37
CA ILE A 16 -9.97 -29.72 -72.46
C ILE A 16 -11.11 -28.81 -71.97
N GLY A 17 -11.66 -29.14 -70.81
CA GLY A 17 -12.70 -28.34 -70.18
C GLY A 17 -12.17 -26.93 -69.93
N VAL A 18 -12.60 -25.99 -70.77
CA VAL A 18 -12.57 -24.57 -70.42
C VAL A 18 -13.62 -24.39 -69.33
N PHE A 19 -13.19 -24.45 -68.08
CA PHE A 19 -13.97 -23.93 -66.97
C PHE A 19 -13.96 -22.40 -67.08
N VAL A 20 -15.08 -21.83 -67.51
CA VAL A 20 -15.33 -20.39 -67.39
C VAL A 20 -15.67 -20.12 -65.92
N ILE A 21 -14.70 -19.63 -65.16
CA ILE A 21 -14.93 -19.08 -63.81
C ILE A 21 -15.47 -17.65 -63.99
N THR A 22 -16.78 -17.45 -63.98
CA THR A 22 -17.35 -16.11 -63.73
C THR A 22 -17.49 -15.89 -62.22
N ALA A 23 -16.40 -15.48 -61.60
CA ALA A 23 -16.44 -14.72 -60.35
C ALA A 23 -15.52 -13.52 -60.54
N ALA A 24 -16.10 -12.32 -60.56
CA ALA A 24 -15.33 -11.08 -60.60
C ALA A 24 -14.43 -11.02 -59.36
N THR A 25 -13.15 -11.34 -59.56
CA THR A 25 -12.06 -11.12 -58.63
C THR A 25 -10.91 -10.54 -59.42
N ALA A 26 -10.15 -9.63 -58.80
CA ALA A 26 -9.00 -8.94 -59.39
C ALA A 26 -8.10 -9.91 -60.18
N PRO A 27 -7.42 -9.47 -61.26
CA PRO A 27 -6.64 -10.38 -62.08
C PRO A 27 -5.61 -11.09 -61.21
N VAL A 28 -5.82 -12.40 -60.97
CA VAL A 28 -4.79 -13.25 -60.38
C VAL A 28 -3.74 -13.39 -61.46
N HIS A 29 -2.74 -12.52 -61.42
CA HIS A 29 -1.59 -12.58 -62.32
C HIS A 29 -0.88 -13.92 -62.12
N ALA A 30 -1.02 -14.84 -63.08
CA ALA A 30 -0.16 -16.01 -63.15
C ALA A 30 1.27 -15.52 -63.40
N HIS A 31 2.23 -15.95 -62.59
CA HIS A 31 3.59 -15.43 -62.65
C HIS A 31 4.38 -16.05 -63.82
N THR A 32 4.15 -15.62 -65.07
CA THR A 32 4.96 -16.05 -66.23
C THR A 32 6.29 -15.30 -66.35
N ALA A 33 6.53 -14.29 -65.49
CA ALA A 33 7.79 -13.57 -65.41
C ALA A 33 8.95 -14.55 -65.12
N GLY A 34 9.97 -14.49 -65.97
CA GLY A 34 11.14 -15.39 -65.91
C GLY A 34 10.99 -16.72 -66.65
N PHE A 35 9.83 -17.01 -67.28
CA PHE A 35 9.67 -18.22 -68.09
C PHE A 35 10.69 -18.25 -69.24
N LYS A 36 11.41 -19.38 -69.36
CA LYS A 36 12.35 -19.62 -70.45
C LYS A 36 11.99 -20.92 -71.15
N ALA A 37 11.52 -20.84 -72.39
CA ALA A 37 11.07 -22.00 -73.15
C ALA A 37 12.12 -23.12 -73.23
N GLY A 38 13.41 -22.79 -73.32
CA GLY A 38 14.51 -23.76 -73.35
C GLY A 38 14.95 -24.26 -71.98
N LYS A 39 14.46 -23.68 -70.88
CA LYS A 39 14.88 -23.98 -69.49
C LYS A 39 13.73 -23.74 -68.50
N ILE A 40 12.69 -24.54 -68.60
CA ILE A 40 11.44 -24.38 -67.83
C ILE A 40 11.68 -24.67 -66.33
N ILE A 41 12.46 -25.72 -66.03
CA ILE A 41 12.84 -26.13 -64.68
C ILE A 41 14.30 -26.60 -64.67
N ASP A 42 15.03 -26.33 -63.59
CA ASP A 42 16.38 -26.83 -63.38
C ASP A 42 16.39 -28.33 -63.02
N ASP A 43 17.41 -29.07 -63.47
CA ASP A 43 17.55 -30.51 -63.17
C ASP A 43 17.53 -30.77 -61.66
N GLY A 44 18.29 -29.98 -60.89
CA GLY A 44 18.33 -30.08 -59.43
C GLY A 44 17.01 -29.75 -58.73
N VAL A 45 16.08 -29.03 -59.37
CA VAL A 45 14.74 -28.80 -58.84
C VAL A 45 13.82 -29.96 -59.22
N MET A 46 13.91 -30.47 -60.45
CA MET A 46 13.08 -31.58 -60.95
C MET A 46 13.34 -32.90 -60.21
N ILE A 47 14.60 -33.21 -59.88
CA ILE A 47 14.98 -34.49 -59.26
C ILE A 47 15.02 -34.46 -57.72
N ASN A 48 14.63 -33.34 -57.09
CA ASN A 48 14.68 -33.21 -55.63
C ASN A 48 13.51 -33.93 -54.95
N ASN A 49 13.59 -35.26 -54.83
CA ASN A 49 12.59 -36.09 -54.17
C ASN A 49 12.38 -35.78 -52.67
N THR A 50 13.36 -35.13 -52.03
CA THR A 50 13.28 -34.69 -50.62
C THR A 50 12.60 -33.34 -50.42
N ALA A 51 12.16 -32.66 -51.50
CA ALA A 51 11.61 -31.31 -51.42
C ALA A 51 10.32 -31.18 -50.58
N MET A 52 9.57 -32.28 -50.38
CA MET A 52 8.44 -32.37 -49.45
C MET A 52 8.35 -33.76 -48.81
N SER A 53 8.02 -33.83 -47.53
CA SER A 53 7.59 -35.05 -46.85
C SER A 53 6.11 -35.37 -47.12
N ALA A 54 5.67 -36.61 -46.86
CA ALA A 54 4.26 -36.98 -47.00
C ALA A 54 3.32 -36.08 -46.16
N SER A 55 3.76 -35.67 -44.97
CA SER A 55 3.00 -34.74 -44.11
C SER A 55 2.90 -33.34 -44.73
N GLN A 56 4.00 -32.80 -45.26
CA GLN A 56 4.00 -31.50 -45.96
C GLN A 56 3.11 -31.53 -47.20
N ILE A 57 3.07 -32.65 -47.93
CA ILE A 57 2.17 -32.83 -49.08
C ILE A 57 0.72 -32.83 -48.60
N GLN A 58 0.40 -33.58 -47.55
CA GLN A 58 -0.96 -33.62 -47.00
C GLN A 58 -1.42 -32.23 -46.52
N HIS A 59 -0.57 -31.48 -45.83
CA HIS A 59 -0.87 -30.10 -45.44
C HIS A 59 -1.10 -29.19 -46.65
N PHE A 60 -0.29 -29.33 -47.69
CA PHE A 60 -0.48 -28.56 -48.92
C PHE A 60 -1.85 -28.87 -49.57
N LEU A 61 -2.20 -30.15 -49.73
CA LEU A 61 -3.51 -30.55 -50.29
C LEU A 61 -4.68 -30.02 -49.45
N ASN A 62 -4.59 -30.13 -48.13
CA ASN A 62 -5.60 -29.57 -47.21
C ASN A 62 -5.76 -28.06 -47.38
N SER A 63 -4.67 -27.33 -47.65
CA SER A 63 -4.71 -25.87 -47.84
C SER A 63 -5.37 -25.45 -49.16
N LYS A 64 -5.37 -26.30 -50.19
CA LYS A 64 -5.94 -25.99 -51.51
C LYS A 64 -7.43 -26.23 -51.58
N VAL A 65 -7.93 -27.21 -50.83
CA VAL A 65 -9.37 -27.49 -50.71
C VAL A 65 -9.72 -27.58 -49.23
N PRO A 66 -9.98 -26.46 -48.53
CA PRO A 66 -10.38 -26.51 -47.13
C PRO A 66 -11.70 -27.28 -46.91
N HIS A 67 -12.63 -27.15 -47.86
CA HIS A 67 -13.95 -27.80 -47.82
C HIS A 67 -14.18 -28.62 -49.10
N CYS A 68 -14.51 -29.90 -48.93
CA CYS A 68 -14.90 -30.78 -50.02
C CYS A 68 -16.42 -30.82 -50.14
N ASP A 69 -16.97 -30.67 -51.34
CA ASP A 69 -18.39 -30.83 -51.62
C ASP A 69 -18.73 -32.32 -51.82
N THR A 70 -18.50 -33.10 -50.76
CA THR A 70 -18.57 -34.57 -50.81
C THR A 70 -19.94 -35.09 -51.22
N ASN A 71 -21.00 -34.36 -50.90
CA ASN A 71 -22.38 -34.73 -51.23
C ASN A 71 -22.92 -33.95 -52.43
N GLY A 72 -22.09 -33.17 -53.14
CA GLY A 72 -22.46 -32.43 -54.35
C GLY A 72 -23.59 -31.43 -54.16
N GLN A 73 -23.68 -30.79 -52.99
CA GLN A 73 -24.79 -29.92 -52.60
C GLN A 73 -24.70 -28.51 -53.20
N GLN A 74 -23.57 -28.13 -53.77
CA GLN A 74 -23.46 -26.86 -54.47
C GLN A 74 -24.15 -26.94 -55.84
N LEU A 75 -24.53 -25.79 -56.39
CA LEU A 75 -25.11 -25.69 -57.73
C LEU A 75 -24.11 -26.19 -58.77
N SER A 76 -24.62 -26.96 -59.73
CA SER A 76 -23.84 -27.46 -60.86
C SER A 76 -23.55 -26.35 -61.85
N GLU A 77 -22.26 -26.06 -62.07
CA GLU A 77 -21.76 -25.20 -63.14
C GLU A 77 -22.10 -25.71 -64.56
N PHE A 78 -22.49 -26.98 -64.71
CA PHE A 78 -22.77 -27.63 -65.99
C PHE A 78 -24.26 -27.82 -66.28
N GLY A 79 -25.15 -27.33 -65.41
CA GLY A 79 -26.58 -27.64 -65.47
C GLY A 79 -26.85 -29.12 -65.19
N GLY A 80 -27.91 -29.68 -65.77
CA GLY A 80 -28.32 -31.08 -65.61
C GLY A 80 -29.83 -31.22 -65.43
N PRO A 81 -30.36 -32.46 -65.34
CA PRO A 81 -31.75 -32.66 -64.95
C PRO A 81 -31.93 -32.34 -63.47
N ASP A 82 -33.01 -31.62 -63.14
CA ASP A 82 -33.50 -31.44 -61.77
C ASP A 82 -34.19 -32.75 -61.34
N LEU A 83 -33.47 -33.58 -60.59
CA LEU A 83 -33.88 -34.92 -60.19
C LEU A 83 -34.75 -34.90 -58.92
N ASN A 84 -34.68 -33.84 -58.13
CA ASN A 84 -35.46 -33.71 -56.89
C ASN A 84 -36.68 -32.76 -57.02
N GLY A 85 -36.78 -32.00 -58.12
CA GLY A 85 -37.89 -31.12 -58.45
C GLY A 85 -37.89 -29.78 -57.70
N ASP A 86 -36.76 -29.33 -57.15
CA ASP A 86 -36.67 -28.12 -56.32
C ASP A 86 -36.31 -26.83 -57.10
N GLY A 87 -36.11 -26.94 -58.42
CA GLY A 87 -35.76 -25.85 -59.32
C GLY A 87 -34.27 -25.47 -59.31
N ARG A 88 -33.41 -26.24 -58.63
CA ARG A 88 -31.96 -26.00 -58.52
C ARG A 88 -31.16 -27.24 -58.81
N VAL A 89 -30.45 -27.26 -59.94
CA VAL A 89 -29.59 -28.40 -60.28
C VAL A 89 -28.30 -28.36 -59.46
N GLN A 90 -28.16 -29.28 -58.53
CA GLN A 90 -26.97 -29.48 -57.71
C GLN A 90 -25.97 -30.44 -58.39
N ARG A 91 -24.70 -30.36 -58.00
CA ARG A 91 -23.61 -31.16 -58.58
C ARG A 91 -23.82 -32.66 -58.48
N TRP A 92 -24.45 -33.14 -57.40
CA TRP A 92 -24.77 -34.57 -57.27
C TRP A 92 -25.77 -35.04 -58.32
N GLU A 93 -26.70 -34.19 -58.75
CA GLU A 93 -27.72 -34.52 -59.76
C GLU A 93 -27.09 -34.63 -61.15
N TRP A 94 -26.24 -33.67 -61.48
CA TRP A 94 -25.46 -33.71 -62.71
C TRP A 94 -24.51 -34.91 -62.74
N GLY A 95 -23.76 -35.14 -61.66
CA GLY A 95 -22.86 -36.29 -61.54
C GLY A 95 -23.60 -37.62 -61.65
N LYS A 96 -24.81 -37.71 -61.07
CA LYS A 96 -25.66 -38.89 -61.15
C LYS A 96 -26.14 -39.12 -62.57
N SER A 97 -26.60 -38.07 -63.25
CA SER A 97 -27.07 -38.14 -64.63
C SER A 97 -25.96 -38.49 -65.63
N LYS A 98 -24.78 -37.88 -65.47
CA LYS A 98 -23.69 -38.01 -66.46
C LYS A 98 -22.79 -39.21 -66.22
N TYR A 99 -22.48 -39.53 -64.96
CA TYR A 99 -21.48 -40.54 -64.58
C TYR A 99 -22.00 -41.58 -63.57
N GLY A 100 -23.27 -41.50 -63.15
CA GLY A 100 -23.85 -42.40 -62.17
C GLY A 100 -23.37 -42.17 -60.72
N GLU A 101 -22.68 -41.06 -60.46
CA GLU A 101 -21.99 -40.76 -59.19
C GLU A 101 -22.64 -39.58 -58.47
N SER A 102 -23.02 -39.75 -57.20
CA SER A 102 -23.66 -38.70 -56.39
C SER A 102 -22.87 -38.32 -55.13
N ARG A 103 -21.64 -38.86 -54.98
CA ARG A 103 -20.72 -38.56 -53.89
C ARG A 103 -19.32 -38.39 -54.45
N PHE A 104 -18.63 -37.34 -54.04
CA PHE A 104 -17.32 -36.97 -54.56
C PHE A 104 -16.29 -37.00 -53.44
N ILE A 105 -15.07 -37.44 -53.71
CA ILE A 105 -13.99 -37.48 -52.70
C ILE A 105 -12.87 -36.59 -53.21
N CYS A 106 -12.54 -35.51 -52.51
CA CYS A 106 -11.46 -34.61 -52.88
C CYS A 106 -10.08 -35.28 -52.70
N LEU A 107 -9.09 -34.84 -53.47
CA LEU A 107 -7.76 -35.45 -53.48
C LEU A 107 -7.13 -35.51 -52.07
N LYS A 108 -7.38 -34.49 -51.25
CA LYS A 108 -6.90 -34.44 -49.86
C LYS A 108 -7.47 -35.56 -48.97
N ASP A 109 -8.68 -36.04 -49.26
CA ASP A 109 -9.40 -37.05 -48.49
C ASP A 109 -9.33 -38.44 -49.13
N TRP A 110 -8.79 -38.52 -50.36
CA TRP A 110 -8.68 -39.77 -51.10
C TRP A 110 -7.76 -40.77 -50.40
N LYS A 111 -8.19 -42.03 -50.39
CA LYS A 111 -7.41 -43.18 -49.92
C LYS A 111 -7.54 -44.34 -50.88
N ASN A 112 -6.46 -45.10 -51.06
CA ASN A 112 -6.50 -46.36 -51.78
C ASN A 112 -7.15 -47.48 -50.93
N ALA A 113 -7.33 -48.67 -51.52
CA ALA A 113 -7.90 -49.83 -50.84
C ALA A 113 -7.10 -50.30 -49.60
N SER A 114 -5.80 -49.99 -49.53
CA SER A 114 -4.93 -50.28 -48.38
C SER A 114 -4.88 -49.15 -47.33
N GLY A 115 -5.67 -48.09 -47.50
CA GLY A 115 -5.74 -46.95 -46.59
C GLY A 115 -4.68 -45.86 -46.78
N LYS A 116 -3.80 -45.96 -47.79
CA LYS A 116 -2.80 -44.91 -48.09
C LYS A 116 -3.46 -43.66 -48.65
N SER A 117 -3.12 -42.50 -48.12
CA SER A 117 -3.63 -41.22 -48.64
C SER A 117 -2.97 -40.83 -49.96
N ALA A 118 -3.60 -39.93 -50.73
CA ALA A 118 -3.01 -39.39 -51.95
C ALA A 118 -1.62 -38.77 -51.69
N ALA A 119 -1.42 -38.10 -50.55
CA ALA A 119 -0.13 -37.54 -50.17
C ALA A 119 0.97 -38.61 -50.02
N GLN A 120 0.63 -39.77 -49.45
CA GLN A 120 1.55 -40.90 -49.33
C GLN A 120 1.85 -41.54 -50.68
N VAL A 121 0.86 -41.63 -51.58
CA VAL A 121 1.05 -42.13 -52.94
C VAL A 121 1.96 -41.22 -53.76
N ILE A 122 1.73 -39.90 -53.72
CA ILE A 122 2.58 -38.90 -54.38
C ILE A 122 4.02 -39.02 -53.87
N LYS A 123 4.20 -39.11 -52.53
CA LYS A 123 5.54 -39.24 -51.94
C LYS A 123 6.22 -40.55 -52.36
N ALA A 124 5.50 -41.66 -52.38
CA ALA A 124 6.05 -42.95 -52.77
C ALA A 124 6.54 -42.96 -54.24
N ALA A 125 5.77 -42.39 -55.17
CA ALA A 125 6.17 -42.26 -56.57
C ALA A 125 7.39 -41.34 -56.73
N ALA A 126 7.39 -40.21 -56.01
CA ALA A 126 8.51 -39.27 -55.97
C ALA A 126 9.81 -39.92 -55.48
N ASP A 127 9.74 -40.70 -54.40
CA ASP A 127 10.91 -41.40 -53.84
C ASP A 127 11.42 -42.49 -54.77
N LYS A 128 10.52 -43.33 -55.28
CA LYS A 128 10.87 -44.45 -56.17
C LYS A 128 11.58 -44.00 -57.44
N TRP A 129 11.14 -42.89 -58.03
CA TRP A 129 11.69 -42.39 -59.30
C TRP A 129 12.55 -41.15 -59.14
N SER A 130 12.93 -40.77 -57.92
CA SER A 130 13.76 -39.58 -57.65
C SER A 130 13.23 -38.31 -58.35
N ILE A 131 11.92 -38.08 -58.28
CA ILE A 131 11.25 -36.89 -58.82
C ILE A 131 10.74 -36.03 -57.66
N ASN A 132 10.82 -34.72 -57.81
CA ASN A 132 10.31 -33.78 -56.83
C ASN A 132 8.78 -33.91 -56.64
N PRO A 133 8.27 -34.15 -55.41
CA PRO A 133 6.83 -34.27 -55.17
C PRO A 133 6.01 -33.07 -55.64
N LYS A 134 6.60 -31.86 -55.62
CA LYS A 134 5.97 -30.62 -56.12
C LYS A 134 5.64 -30.69 -57.62
N VAL A 135 6.49 -31.35 -58.40
CA VAL A 135 6.29 -31.56 -59.85
C VAL A 135 5.07 -32.46 -60.08
N LEU A 136 4.94 -33.54 -59.32
CA LEU A 136 3.81 -34.46 -59.42
C LEU A 136 2.49 -33.81 -58.99
N ILE A 137 2.52 -32.97 -57.94
CA ILE A 137 1.36 -32.19 -57.51
C ILE A 137 0.93 -31.21 -58.61
N VAL A 138 1.87 -30.48 -59.21
CA VAL A 138 1.57 -29.57 -60.33
C VAL A 138 1.03 -30.33 -61.53
N LEU A 139 1.53 -31.54 -61.80
CA LEU A 139 1.02 -32.39 -62.88
C LEU A 139 -0.45 -32.76 -62.66
N LEU A 140 -0.82 -33.22 -61.46
CA LEU A 140 -2.22 -33.53 -61.12
C LEU A 140 -3.16 -32.33 -61.33
N GLN A 141 -2.70 -31.14 -60.99
CA GLN A 141 -3.46 -29.92 -61.24
C GLN A 141 -3.58 -29.61 -62.73
N LYS A 142 -2.46 -29.66 -63.46
CA LYS A 142 -2.40 -29.31 -64.86
C LYS A 142 -3.28 -30.22 -65.73
N GLU A 143 -3.30 -31.52 -65.43
CA GLU A 143 -3.91 -32.52 -66.31
C GLU A 143 -5.38 -32.80 -65.97
N GLN A 144 -5.78 -32.68 -64.71
CA GLN A 144 -7.16 -32.98 -64.28
C GLN A 144 -7.78 -31.96 -63.33
N GLY A 145 -7.09 -30.85 -63.00
CA GLY A 145 -7.57 -29.85 -62.02
C GLY A 145 -7.65 -30.38 -60.58
N LEU A 146 -7.10 -31.58 -60.32
CA LEU A 146 -7.49 -32.43 -59.20
C LEU A 146 -7.07 -31.88 -57.82
N VAL A 147 -6.07 -30.98 -57.76
CA VAL A 147 -5.54 -30.44 -56.50
C VAL A 147 -6.45 -29.37 -55.91
N THR A 148 -7.15 -28.61 -56.76
CA THR A 148 -8.08 -27.55 -56.35
C THR A 148 -9.55 -27.92 -56.50
N ASP A 149 -9.85 -29.07 -57.10
CA ASP A 149 -11.21 -29.53 -57.34
C ASP A 149 -11.92 -29.88 -56.02
N THR A 150 -13.07 -29.25 -55.79
CA THR A 150 -13.90 -29.46 -54.60
C THR A 150 -14.90 -30.59 -54.75
N TRP A 151 -15.06 -31.16 -55.95
CA TRP A 151 -16.04 -32.21 -56.23
C TRP A 151 -15.59 -33.17 -57.36
N PRO A 152 -14.34 -33.71 -57.31
CA PRO A 152 -13.81 -34.46 -58.43
C PRO A 152 -14.55 -35.78 -58.66
N ILE A 153 -14.79 -36.08 -59.93
CA ILE A 153 -15.46 -37.30 -60.40
C ILE A 153 -14.47 -38.45 -60.56
N ARG A 154 -14.96 -39.69 -60.43
CA ARG A 154 -14.12 -40.91 -60.46
C ARG A 154 -13.22 -41.02 -61.69
N ILE A 155 -13.67 -40.49 -62.84
CA ILE A 155 -12.90 -40.50 -64.09
C ILE A 155 -11.60 -39.70 -63.98
N GLN A 156 -11.57 -38.59 -63.23
CA GLN A 156 -10.35 -37.80 -63.02
C GLN A 156 -9.30 -38.62 -62.27
N TYR A 157 -9.69 -39.42 -61.27
CA TYR A 157 -8.75 -40.33 -60.59
C TYR A 157 -8.27 -41.49 -61.46
N ARG A 158 -9.09 -41.91 -62.43
CA ARG A 158 -8.75 -42.98 -63.36
C ARG A 158 -7.59 -42.56 -64.27
N SER A 159 -7.60 -41.32 -64.75
CA SER A 159 -6.58 -40.74 -65.66
C SER A 159 -5.91 -39.49 -65.08
N ALA A 160 -5.54 -39.56 -63.79
CA ALA A 160 -5.14 -38.43 -62.94
C ALA A 160 -4.00 -37.54 -63.49
N THR A 161 -3.12 -38.10 -64.31
CA THR A 161 -1.97 -37.38 -64.89
C THR A 161 -2.02 -37.33 -66.42
N GLY A 162 -3.11 -37.79 -67.04
CA GLY A 162 -3.21 -37.91 -68.49
C GLY A 162 -2.24 -38.93 -69.12
N TYR A 163 -1.50 -39.72 -68.33
CA TYR A 163 -0.52 -40.65 -68.87
C TYR A 163 -1.23 -41.79 -69.61
N GLY A 164 -0.83 -42.03 -70.86
CA GLY A 164 -1.47 -43.03 -71.73
C GLY A 164 -2.80 -42.58 -72.34
N CYS A 165 -3.09 -41.28 -72.35
CA CYS A 165 -4.28 -40.68 -72.97
C CYS A 165 -3.91 -39.87 -74.23
N PRO A 166 -3.86 -40.48 -75.42
CA PRO A 166 -3.63 -39.75 -76.67
C PRO A 166 -4.83 -38.87 -77.03
N ASP A 167 -4.58 -37.70 -77.64
CA ASP A 167 -5.63 -36.73 -78.00
C ASP A 167 -6.70 -37.29 -78.97
N THR A 168 -6.38 -38.35 -79.73
CA THR A 168 -7.21 -38.91 -80.79
C THR A 168 -7.77 -40.30 -80.50
N ALA A 169 -7.54 -40.86 -79.30
CA ALA A 169 -8.04 -42.19 -78.94
C ALA A 169 -8.36 -42.30 -77.43
N PRO A 170 -9.17 -43.29 -77.01
CA PRO A 170 -9.40 -43.52 -75.59
C PRO A 170 -8.09 -43.78 -74.83
N CYS A 171 -8.04 -43.36 -73.57
CA CYS A 171 -6.91 -43.67 -72.70
C CYS A 171 -6.70 -45.19 -72.57
N ASP A 172 -5.44 -45.61 -72.57
CA ASP A 172 -5.06 -47.01 -72.38
C ASP A 172 -5.36 -47.45 -70.93
N THR A 173 -6.18 -48.50 -70.82
CA THR A 173 -6.67 -49.03 -69.55
C THR A 173 -5.56 -49.57 -68.66
N LYS A 174 -4.40 -49.94 -69.24
CA LYS A 174 -3.22 -50.41 -68.52
C LYS A 174 -2.70 -49.39 -67.49
N TYR A 175 -2.94 -48.11 -67.72
CA TYR A 175 -2.42 -47.03 -66.89
C TYR A 175 -3.43 -46.47 -65.90
N TYR A 176 -4.63 -47.06 -65.79
CA TYR A 176 -5.69 -46.51 -64.95
C TYR A 176 -5.38 -46.55 -63.44
N GLY A 177 -5.87 -45.52 -62.74
CA GLY A 177 -5.82 -45.35 -61.30
C GLY A 177 -4.76 -44.37 -60.84
N LEU A 178 -5.06 -43.59 -59.79
CA LEU A 178 -4.20 -42.49 -59.30
C LEU A 178 -2.76 -42.93 -59.04
N GLU A 179 -2.56 -44.08 -58.39
CA GLU A 179 -1.21 -44.58 -58.05
C GLU A 179 -0.42 -44.95 -59.30
N ASN A 180 -1.06 -45.66 -60.23
CA ASN A 180 -0.43 -46.14 -61.45
C ASN A 180 -0.12 -44.97 -62.40
N GLN A 181 -1.04 -44.01 -62.52
CA GLN A 181 -0.83 -42.75 -63.24
C GLN A 181 0.39 -41.99 -62.71
N LEU A 182 0.49 -41.78 -61.39
CA LEU A 182 1.62 -41.11 -60.76
C LEU A 182 2.95 -41.88 -60.90
N ASP A 183 2.94 -43.20 -60.77
CA ASP A 183 4.13 -44.04 -60.94
C ASP A 183 4.68 -43.96 -62.37
N TRP A 184 3.81 -44.10 -63.38
CA TRP A 184 4.23 -44.04 -64.78
C TRP A 184 4.65 -42.64 -65.23
N ALA A 185 3.97 -41.59 -64.77
CA ALA A 185 4.38 -40.21 -65.05
C ALA A 185 5.75 -39.90 -64.42
N ALA A 186 5.98 -40.27 -63.16
CA ALA A 186 7.27 -40.09 -62.49
C ALA A 186 8.38 -40.92 -63.17
N ARG A 187 8.06 -42.17 -63.56
CA ARG A 187 8.95 -43.05 -64.31
C ARG A 187 9.36 -42.45 -65.66
N MET A 188 8.42 -41.86 -66.40
CA MET A 188 8.70 -41.22 -67.68
C MET A 188 9.68 -40.06 -67.50
N TYR A 189 9.38 -39.14 -66.57
CA TYR A 189 10.28 -38.02 -66.30
C TYR A 189 11.68 -38.50 -65.93
N ASN A 190 11.77 -39.45 -64.99
CA ASN A 190 13.06 -39.99 -64.58
C ASN A 190 13.80 -40.69 -65.73
N SER A 191 13.11 -41.51 -66.52
CA SER A 191 13.72 -42.27 -67.63
C SER A 191 14.31 -41.34 -68.69
N ILE A 192 13.64 -40.22 -68.97
CA ILE A 192 14.15 -39.21 -69.90
C ILE A 192 15.32 -38.43 -69.28
N ILE A 193 15.20 -38.00 -68.01
CA ILE A 193 16.24 -37.24 -67.31
C ILE A 193 17.53 -38.05 -67.16
N THR A 194 17.41 -39.34 -66.85
CA THR A 194 18.53 -40.27 -66.69
C THR A 194 19.05 -40.84 -68.01
N ARG A 195 18.37 -40.56 -69.13
CA ARG A 195 18.69 -41.06 -70.48
C ARG A 195 18.68 -42.58 -70.56
N ASN A 196 17.62 -43.19 -70.01
CA ASN A 196 17.42 -44.62 -70.10
C ASN A 196 17.38 -45.05 -71.59
N PRO A 197 18.27 -45.95 -72.06
CA PRO A 197 18.35 -46.33 -73.47
C PRO A 197 17.08 -47.03 -73.98
N ASN A 198 16.26 -47.58 -73.07
CA ASN A 198 15.02 -48.28 -73.41
C ASN A 198 13.79 -47.35 -73.41
N TRP A 199 13.97 -46.04 -73.24
CA TRP A 199 12.87 -45.07 -73.22
C TRP A 199 12.99 -44.09 -74.38
N TYR A 200 11.98 -44.03 -75.24
CA TYR A 200 11.93 -43.08 -76.34
C TYR A 200 11.48 -41.69 -75.84
N SER A 201 12.16 -40.64 -76.30
CA SER A 201 11.80 -39.24 -76.05
C SER A 201 11.87 -38.45 -77.37
N PRO A 202 10.78 -37.79 -77.80
CA PRO A 202 10.79 -36.99 -79.02
C PRO A 202 11.64 -35.72 -78.89
N TYR A 203 11.94 -35.29 -77.67
CA TYR A 203 12.78 -34.12 -77.40
C TYR A 203 14.03 -34.50 -76.60
N VAL A 204 15.13 -33.83 -76.89
CA VAL A 204 16.44 -34.05 -76.25
C VAL A 204 17.06 -32.74 -75.78
N LYS A 205 18.06 -32.83 -74.89
CA LYS A 205 18.91 -31.67 -74.57
C LYS A 205 19.69 -31.25 -75.84
N GLY A 206 19.65 -29.97 -76.17
CA GLY A 206 20.26 -29.37 -77.36
C GLY A 206 19.22 -28.75 -78.30
N VAL A 207 19.63 -28.49 -79.54
CA VAL A 207 18.77 -27.88 -80.56
C VAL A 207 17.76 -28.90 -81.07
N ASN A 208 16.48 -28.64 -80.84
CA ASN A 208 15.38 -29.40 -81.40
C ASN A 208 14.82 -28.59 -82.58
N GLY A 209 14.93 -29.13 -83.79
CA GLY A 209 14.66 -28.38 -85.03
C GLY A 209 13.19 -27.99 -85.22
N ARG A 210 12.25 -28.70 -84.58
CA ARG A 210 10.82 -28.42 -84.65
C ARG A 210 10.17 -28.61 -83.28
N VAL A 211 9.80 -27.50 -82.63
CA VAL A 211 8.87 -27.51 -81.48
C VAL A 211 7.66 -26.69 -81.87
N TYR A 212 6.50 -27.35 -81.95
CA TYR A 212 5.26 -26.75 -82.44
C TYR A 212 4.65 -25.79 -81.40
N TRP A 213 3.99 -24.74 -81.88
CA TRP A 213 3.24 -23.81 -81.04
C TRP A 213 1.90 -24.38 -80.60
N HIS A 214 1.29 -25.21 -81.44
CA HIS A 214 -0.01 -25.86 -81.24
C HIS A 214 -0.04 -27.14 -82.08
N PRO A 215 -0.86 -28.16 -81.74
CA PRO A 215 -1.16 -29.25 -82.65
C PRO A 215 -1.70 -28.68 -83.98
N SER A 216 -0.93 -28.79 -85.06
CA SER A 216 -1.34 -28.30 -86.38
C SER A 216 -2.14 -29.37 -87.11
N GLY A 217 -3.41 -29.07 -87.45
CA GLY A 217 -4.19 -29.74 -88.48
C GLY A 217 -4.70 -31.15 -88.17
N GLY A 218 -5.74 -31.25 -87.33
CA GLY A 218 -6.74 -32.32 -87.43
C GLY A 218 -8.10 -31.65 -87.56
N ASN A 219 -8.92 -32.07 -88.53
CA ASN A 219 -10.25 -31.48 -88.82
C ASN A 219 -11.08 -31.36 -87.55
N TYR A 220 -11.10 -30.16 -86.97
CA TYR A 220 -11.95 -29.83 -85.84
C TYR A 220 -13.15 -29.07 -86.38
N VAL A 221 -14.24 -29.80 -86.66
CA VAL A 221 -15.52 -29.17 -87.01
C VAL A 221 -16.07 -28.60 -85.71
N ASN A 222 -16.14 -27.28 -85.60
CA ASN A 222 -16.90 -26.68 -84.51
C ASN A 222 -18.40 -27.01 -84.68
N SER A 223 -19.16 -26.93 -83.59
CA SER A 223 -20.60 -27.18 -83.57
C SER A 223 -21.41 -26.19 -84.42
N SER A 224 -20.77 -25.20 -85.04
CA SER A 224 -21.37 -24.19 -85.92
C SER A 224 -21.13 -24.43 -87.42
N GLY A 225 -20.49 -25.55 -87.81
CA GLY A 225 -20.38 -25.96 -89.21
C GLY A 225 -19.45 -25.09 -90.07
N ALA A 226 -18.56 -24.30 -89.46
CA ALA A 226 -17.53 -23.58 -90.20
C ALA A 226 -16.30 -24.48 -90.42
N ASP A 227 -15.84 -24.56 -91.67
CA ASP A 227 -14.54 -25.14 -92.03
C ASP A 227 -13.43 -24.39 -91.28
N ASP A 228 -12.84 -25.05 -90.29
CA ASP A 228 -11.70 -24.56 -89.53
C ASP A 228 -10.41 -25.07 -90.17
N SER A 229 -10.17 -24.63 -91.41
CA SER A 229 -8.87 -24.70 -92.06
C SER A 229 -7.89 -23.75 -91.35
N ARG A 230 -7.53 -24.07 -90.09
CA ARG A 230 -6.60 -23.25 -89.31
C ARG A 230 -5.28 -23.11 -90.07
N PRO A 231 -4.74 -21.88 -90.19
CA PRO A 231 -3.37 -21.68 -90.63
C PRO A 231 -2.47 -22.55 -89.76
N GLY A 232 -1.53 -23.29 -90.36
CA GLY A 232 -0.56 -24.05 -89.59
C GLY A 232 0.14 -23.11 -88.61
N CYS A 233 -0.17 -23.20 -87.32
CA CYS A 233 0.39 -22.34 -86.25
C CYS A 233 1.92 -22.37 -86.20
N GLY A 234 2.54 -23.26 -86.96
CA GLY A 234 3.96 -23.32 -87.20
C GLY A 234 4.71 -23.98 -86.05
N TYR A 235 6.02 -23.99 -86.20
CA TYR A 235 6.97 -24.47 -85.22
C TYR A 235 8.19 -23.56 -85.27
N ASN A 236 8.96 -23.53 -84.17
CA ASN A 236 10.28 -22.92 -84.17
C ASN A 236 11.32 -23.91 -83.65
N SER A 237 12.57 -23.71 -84.05
CA SER A 237 13.69 -24.39 -83.40
C SER A 237 13.81 -23.93 -81.94
N LEU A 238 14.04 -24.86 -81.03
CA LEU A 238 14.23 -24.56 -79.60
C LEU A 238 15.48 -25.25 -79.09
N ASN A 239 16.39 -24.48 -78.50
CA ASN A 239 17.50 -25.05 -77.74
C ASN A 239 17.03 -25.39 -76.32
N ILE A 240 16.90 -26.68 -76.03
CA ILE A 240 16.54 -27.19 -74.71
C ILE A 240 17.82 -27.40 -73.90
N VAL A 241 17.95 -26.68 -72.79
CA VAL A 241 19.20 -26.53 -72.04
C VAL A 241 19.47 -27.69 -71.08
N ASN A 242 18.43 -28.42 -70.66
CA ASN A 242 18.56 -29.53 -69.73
C ASN A 242 17.54 -30.66 -69.97
N TRP A 243 17.82 -31.85 -69.42
CA TRP A 243 16.98 -33.02 -69.65
C TRP A 243 15.64 -32.94 -68.91
N SER A 244 15.54 -32.19 -67.83
CA SER A 244 14.26 -31.95 -67.15
C SER A 244 13.28 -31.16 -68.01
N THR A 245 13.76 -30.11 -68.69
CA THR A 245 12.95 -29.38 -69.66
C THR A 245 12.60 -30.25 -70.86
N ALA A 246 13.52 -31.10 -71.35
CA ALA A 246 13.21 -32.06 -72.42
C ALA A 246 12.08 -33.01 -72.00
N SER A 247 12.11 -33.50 -70.76
CA SER A 247 11.08 -34.38 -70.23
C SER A 247 9.69 -33.73 -70.13
N LEU A 248 9.61 -32.42 -69.85
CA LEU A 248 8.35 -31.66 -69.87
C LEU A 248 7.77 -31.49 -71.28
N TYR A 249 8.62 -31.23 -72.29
CA TYR A 249 8.18 -31.20 -73.69
C TYR A 249 7.76 -32.59 -74.18
N SER A 250 8.44 -33.65 -73.76
CA SER A 250 8.02 -35.01 -74.11
C SER A 250 6.68 -35.39 -73.50
N TYR A 251 6.31 -34.80 -72.35
CA TYR A 251 4.99 -34.99 -71.74
C TYR A 251 3.93 -34.10 -72.39
N THR A 252 4.23 -32.82 -72.65
CA THR A 252 3.34 -31.88 -73.34
C THR A 252 4.09 -31.18 -74.48
N PRO A 253 3.93 -31.65 -75.75
CA PRO A 253 4.84 -31.36 -76.86
C PRO A 253 4.60 -30.02 -77.56
N TYR A 254 4.22 -28.99 -76.80
CA TYR A 254 3.93 -27.67 -77.35
C TYR A 254 4.58 -26.55 -76.54
N ARG A 255 5.18 -25.61 -77.27
CA ARG A 255 5.75 -24.39 -76.71
C ARG A 255 4.65 -23.34 -76.60
N PRO A 256 4.47 -22.66 -75.45
CA PRO A 256 3.53 -21.56 -75.34
C PRO A 256 4.01 -20.38 -76.19
N ASN A 257 3.13 -19.82 -77.03
CA ASN A 257 3.39 -18.58 -77.76
C ASN A 257 3.26 -17.35 -76.84
N GLN A 258 3.55 -16.17 -77.36
CA GLN A 258 3.52 -14.95 -76.54
C GLN A 258 2.11 -14.63 -76.03
N ALA A 259 1.07 -14.88 -76.82
CA ALA A 259 -0.32 -14.71 -76.41
C ALA A 259 -0.67 -15.58 -75.19
N ALA A 260 -0.27 -16.86 -75.21
CA ALA A 260 -0.42 -17.76 -74.06
C ALA A 260 0.34 -17.26 -72.82
N LEU A 261 1.56 -16.73 -72.97
CA LEU A 261 2.34 -16.21 -71.84
C LEU A 261 1.76 -14.92 -71.25
N ASN A 262 1.12 -14.09 -72.07
CA ASN A 262 0.48 -12.85 -71.66
C ASN A 262 -0.89 -13.08 -70.98
N ALA A 263 -1.58 -14.16 -71.33
CA ALA A 263 -2.97 -14.42 -70.89
C ALA A 263 -3.12 -14.73 -69.39
N GLY A 264 -2.03 -14.83 -68.61
CA GLY A 264 -2.10 -15.37 -67.26
C GLY A 264 -2.80 -16.73 -67.29
N TYR A 265 -3.61 -17.09 -66.29
CA TYR A 265 -4.41 -18.33 -66.33
C TYR A 265 -5.54 -18.38 -67.38
N GLY A 266 -5.75 -17.29 -68.13
CA GLY A 266 -6.78 -17.19 -69.17
C GLY A 266 -6.39 -17.81 -70.51
N LEU A 267 -7.22 -17.51 -71.52
CA LEU A 267 -7.05 -17.96 -72.89
C LEU A 267 -6.27 -16.93 -73.71
N GLY A 268 -5.33 -17.40 -74.53
CA GLY A 268 -4.65 -16.62 -75.56
C GLY A 268 -5.36 -16.70 -76.91
N ASP A 269 -4.59 -16.62 -77.99
CA ASP A 269 -5.08 -16.74 -79.38
C ASP A 269 -5.28 -18.20 -79.83
N GLY A 270 -5.74 -18.40 -81.08
CA GLY A 270 -5.99 -19.72 -81.67
C GLY A 270 -4.75 -20.61 -81.86
N CYS A 271 -3.54 -20.11 -81.60
CA CYS A 271 -2.28 -20.86 -81.63
C CYS A 271 -1.65 -21.04 -80.24
N SER A 272 -2.38 -20.67 -79.18
CA SER A 272 -1.90 -20.71 -77.81
C SER A 272 -1.97 -22.12 -77.24
N SER A 273 -0.83 -22.63 -76.75
CA SER A 273 -0.75 -23.87 -75.98
C SER A 273 -0.41 -23.61 -74.52
N TYR A 274 -1.11 -24.26 -73.60
CA TYR A 274 -1.05 -23.91 -72.17
C TYR A 274 -0.26 -24.89 -71.31
N GLY A 275 0.04 -26.10 -71.77
CA GLY A 275 0.58 -27.16 -70.90
C GLY A 275 1.86 -26.78 -70.14
N ASN A 276 2.92 -26.47 -70.86
CA ASN A 276 4.21 -26.08 -70.26
C ASN A 276 4.15 -24.73 -69.51
N ARG A 277 3.29 -23.81 -69.97
CA ARG A 277 3.00 -22.53 -69.30
C ARG A 277 2.32 -22.75 -67.95
N ASN A 278 1.28 -23.57 -67.90
CA ASN A 278 0.53 -23.91 -66.69
C ASN A 278 1.41 -24.64 -65.70
N PHE A 279 2.26 -25.57 -66.15
CA PHE A 279 3.25 -26.21 -65.30
C PHE A 279 4.13 -25.17 -64.59
N TYR A 280 4.73 -24.25 -65.36
CA TYR A 280 5.59 -23.20 -64.78
C TYR A 280 4.80 -22.32 -63.81
N SER A 281 3.63 -21.85 -64.21
CA SER A 281 2.80 -20.93 -63.42
C SER A 281 2.38 -21.55 -62.09
N PHE A 282 1.84 -22.77 -62.10
CA PHE A 282 1.44 -23.47 -60.87
C PHE A 282 2.65 -23.75 -59.96
N PHE A 283 3.79 -24.14 -60.54
CA PHE A 283 4.99 -24.38 -59.74
C PHE A 283 5.50 -23.09 -59.07
N THR A 284 5.58 -21.99 -59.84
CA THR A 284 6.03 -20.70 -59.31
C THR A 284 5.11 -20.14 -58.25
N ASP A 285 3.81 -20.21 -58.49
CA ASP A 285 2.81 -19.66 -57.58
C ASP A 285 2.73 -20.45 -56.28
N TRP A 286 2.93 -21.77 -56.32
CA TRP A 286 2.78 -22.62 -55.14
C TRP A 286 4.07 -22.85 -54.38
N PHE A 287 5.21 -22.89 -55.07
CA PHE A 287 6.46 -23.40 -54.51
C PHE A 287 7.67 -22.49 -54.75
N GLY A 288 7.50 -21.36 -55.43
CA GLY A 288 8.56 -20.42 -55.75
C GLY A 288 9.36 -20.83 -56.99
N THR A 289 10.62 -20.42 -57.08
CA THR A 289 11.39 -20.54 -58.33
C THR A 289 11.54 -21.98 -58.85
N THR A 290 11.45 -22.15 -60.18
CA THR A 290 11.82 -23.39 -60.88
C THR A 290 13.33 -23.53 -61.12
N GLN A 291 14.10 -22.52 -60.72
CA GLN A 291 15.56 -22.48 -60.85
C GLN A 291 16.23 -22.85 -59.52
N ALA A 292 17.35 -23.56 -59.58
CA ALA A 292 18.12 -23.91 -58.39
C ALA A 292 18.73 -22.64 -57.75
N GLN A 293 18.49 -22.44 -56.45
CA GLN A 293 19.14 -21.36 -55.69
C GLN A 293 20.63 -21.71 -55.52
N ARG A 294 21.52 -20.86 -56.04
CA ARG A 294 22.97 -21.09 -56.00
C ARG A 294 23.52 -21.05 -54.57
N TYR A 295 23.18 -20.00 -53.82
CA TYR A 295 23.63 -19.80 -52.45
C TYR A 295 22.43 -19.71 -51.52
N ARG A 296 22.32 -20.65 -50.57
CA ARG A 296 21.27 -20.69 -49.56
C ARG A 296 21.82 -21.34 -48.32
N ALA A 297 21.53 -20.77 -47.15
CA ALA A 297 22.02 -21.26 -45.87
C ALA A 297 20.87 -21.75 -44.99
N ALA A 298 21.14 -22.72 -44.12
CA ALA A 298 20.27 -23.03 -43.00
C ALA A 298 21.06 -22.89 -41.70
N TYR A 299 20.50 -22.15 -40.74
CA TYR A 299 21.02 -22.11 -39.38
C TYR A 299 20.94 -23.52 -38.78
N VAL A 300 22.03 -23.96 -38.15
CA VAL A 300 22.13 -25.25 -37.46
C VAL A 300 22.13 -25.03 -35.95
N THR A 301 23.16 -24.35 -35.43
CA THR A 301 23.33 -24.08 -33.99
C THR A 301 24.37 -22.97 -33.77
N GLN A 302 24.53 -22.48 -32.54
CA GLN A 302 25.50 -21.45 -32.15
C GLN A 302 25.99 -21.65 -30.71
N SER A 303 27.06 -20.95 -30.33
CA SER A 303 27.49 -20.86 -28.93
C SER A 303 26.49 -20.11 -28.05
N HIS A 304 26.64 -20.22 -26.72
CA HIS A 304 25.83 -19.44 -25.79
C HIS A 304 26.05 -17.92 -25.94
N SER A 305 25.06 -17.17 -25.47
CA SER A 305 25.14 -15.72 -25.26
C SER A 305 26.17 -15.36 -24.19
N VAL A 306 26.65 -14.11 -24.18
CA VAL A 306 27.81 -13.70 -23.37
C VAL A 306 27.45 -12.63 -22.34
N ASP A 307 28.04 -12.74 -21.15
CA ASP A 307 27.91 -11.79 -20.03
C ASP A 307 29.26 -11.10 -19.80
N LEU A 308 29.41 -9.85 -20.26
CA LEU A 308 30.69 -9.15 -20.35
C LEU A 308 30.66 -7.80 -19.62
N SER A 309 31.75 -7.42 -18.95
CA SER A 309 31.98 -6.07 -18.44
C SER A 309 32.55 -5.17 -19.55
N PRO A 310 32.43 -3.83 -19.45
CA PRO A 310 33.13 -2.92 -20.38
C PRO A 310 34.62 -3.23 -20.47
N GLY A 311 35.13 -3.29 -21.71
CA GLY A 311 36.51 -3.64 -22.03
C GLY A 311 36.74 -5.14 -22.27
N GLU A 312 35.87 -6.02 -21.76
CA GLU A 312 36.00 -7.47 -21.92
C GLU A 312 35.60 -7.95 -23.32
N SER A 313 36.20 -9.06 -23.75
CA SER A 313 35.89 -9.75 -25.01
C SER A 313 35.60 -11.23 -24.76
N ALA A 314 34.69 -11.82 -25.54
CA ALA A 314 34.44 -13.25 -25.55
C ALA A 314 34.33 -13.80 -26.96
N LYS A 315 34.81 -15.03 -27.12
CA LYS A 315 34.71 -15.80 -28.35
C LYS A 315 33.33 -16.44 -28.47
N VAL A 316 32.71 -16.29 -29.63
CA VAL A 316 31.42 -16.88 -30.00
C VAL A 316 31.50 -17.54 -31.37
N TRP A 317 30.56 -18.44 -31.66
CA TRP A 317 30.52 -19.12 -32.95
C TRP A 317 29.09 -19.43 -33.43
N ILE A 318 28.89 -19.47 -34.75
CA ILE A 318 27.62 -19.86 -35.40
C ILE A 318 27.89 -20.93 -36.46
N LYS A 319 27.07 -21.98 -36.50
CA LYS A 319 27.12 -23.06 -37.49
C LYS A 319 25.99 -22.93 -38.52
N TYR A 320 26.34 -22.94 -39.80
CA TYR A 320 25.39 -22.92 -40.93
C TYR A 320 25.61 -24.10 -41.87
N ARG A 321 24.52 -24.65 -42.40
CA ARG A 321 24.50 -25.68 -43.44
C ARG A 321 24.28 -25.08 -44.83
N ASN A 322 25.02 -25.57 -45.82
CA ASN A 322 24.83 -25.20 -47.21
C ASN A 322 23.61 -25.92 -47.79
N MET A 323 22.56 -25.17 -48.06
CA MET A 323 21.31 -25.66 -48.68
C MET A 323 21.20 -25.20 -50.14
N GLY A 324 22.24 -24.58 -50.68
CA GLY A 324 22.33 -24.14 -52.06
C GLY A 324 22.89 -25.24 -52.97
N SER A 325 22.91 -24.96 -54.27
CA SER A 325 23.50 -25.85 -55.28
C SER A 325 24.98 -25.58 -55.54
N SER A 326 25.55 -24.50 -55.00
CA SER A 326 26.96 -24.14 -55.16
C SER A 326 27.74 -24.35 -53.86
N SER A 327 28.98 -24.83 -53.98
CA SER A 327 29.90 -24.94 -52.85
C SER A 327 30.24 -23.58 -52.27
N TRP A 328 30.42 -23.51 -50.95
CA TRP A 328 30.91 -22.30 -50.28
C TRP A 328 32.42 -22.37 -50.15
N TYR A 329 33.09 -21.26 -50.45
CA TYR A 329 34.53 -21.10 -50.30
C TYR A 329 34.75 -19.99 -49.30
N ASP A 330 35.65 -20.16 -48.35
CA ASP A 330 36.03 -19.05 -47.48
C ASP A 330 37.15 -18.21 -48.12
N LYS A 331 37.66 -17.21 -47.40
CA LYS A 331 38.71 -16.30 -47.91
C LYS A 331 39.97 -17.05 -48.38
N THR A 332 40.27 -18.23 -47.85
CA THR A 332 41.50 -18.97 -48.16
C THR A 332 41.45 -19.67 -49.51
N THR A 333 40.29 -20.24 -49.88
CA THR A 333 40.13 -21.05 -51.11
C THR A 333 39.39 -20.32 -52.22
N ALA A 334 38.61 -19.27 -51.91
CA ALA A 334 37.76 -18.59 -52.88
C ALA A 334 38.50 -18.11 -54.15
N HIS A 335 39.71 -17.55 -53.99
CA HIS A 335 40.50 -17.05 -55.11
C HIS A 335 40.96 -18.19 -56.03
N ALA A 336 41.47 -19.29 -55.46
CA ALA A 336 41.93 -20.45 -56.22
C ALA A 336 40.83 -21.11 -57.07
N HIS A 337 39.57 -20.96 -56.65
CA HIS A 337 38.41 -21.50 -57.36
C HIS A 337 37.67 -20.48 -58.23
N ASN A 338 38.16 -19.24 -58.35
CA ASN A 338 37.49 -18.13 -59.05
C ASN A 338 36.03 -17.93 -58.57
N GLN A 339 35.83 -18.00 -57.25
CA GLN A 339 34.53 -17.83 -56.59
C GLN A 339 34.56 -16.67 -55.59
N GLY A 340 33.39 -16.10 -55.27
CA GLY A 340 33.26 -15.15 -54.16
C GLY A 340 33.30 -15.87 -52.81
N ALA A 341 34.07 -15.33 -51.85
CA ALA A 341 34.14 -15.89 -50.50
C ALA A 341 32.83 -15.72 -49.75
N ILE A 342 32.42 -16.76 -49.01
CA ILE A 342 31.35 -16.70 -48.03
C ILE A 342 31.92 -16.19 -46.71
N ARG A 343 31.35 -15.10 -46.21
CA ARG A 343 31.75 -14.46 -44.95
C ARG A 343 30.57 -14.33 -44.01
N LEU A 344 30.84 -14.14 -42.73
CA LEU A 344 29.80 -13.76 -41.79
C LEU A 344 29.64 -12.23 -41.82
N ALA A 345 28.41 -11.75 -41.82
CA ALA A 345 28.10 -10.33 -41.71
C ALA A 345 27.10 -10.07 -40.58
N THR A 346 27.18 -8.88 -39.99
CA THR A 346 26.11 -8.35 -39.14
C THR A 346 24.83 -8.20 -39.96
N THR A 347 23.70 -8.51 -39.34
CA THR A 347 22.38 -8.35 -39.95
C THR A 347 21.38 -7.66 -39.02
N TRP A 348 20.24 -7.28 -39.59
CA TRP A 348 19.16 -6.50 -39.00
C TRP A 348 19.61 -5.16 -38.36
N PRO A 349 19.96 -4.15 -39.20
CA PRO A 349 20.07 -4.18 -40.67
C PRO A 349 21.32 -4.91 -41.18
N ILE A 350 21.23 -5.46 -42.40
CA ILE A 350 22.39 -6.09 -43.08
C ILE A 350 23.52 -5.07 -43.20
N ASN A 351 24.75 -5.52 -42.93
CA ASN A 351 25.99 -4.73 -43.04
C ASN A 351 26.12 -3.57 -42.04
N ARG A 352 25.33 -3.54 -40.97
CA ARG A 352 25.48 -2.54 -39.90
C ARG A 352 26.84 -2.64 -39.22
N THR A 353 27.44 -1.50 -38.87
CA THR A 353 28.60 -1.51 -37.97
C THR A 353 28.14 -1.96 -36.57
N SER A 354 28.82 -2.96 -35.99
CA SER A 354 28.51 -3.39 -34.62
C SER A 354 29.24 -2.53 -33.60
N ALA A 355 28.52 -2.08 -32.56
CA ALA A 355 29.13 -1.49 -31.37
C ALA A 355 29.97 -2.52 -30.60
N PHE A 356 29.67 -3.81 -30.75
CA PHE A 356 30.37 -4.91 -30.09
C PHE A 356 31.51 -5.51 -30.93
N ARG A 357 31.95 -4.79 -31.97
CA ARG A 357 33.04 -5.24 -32.83
C ARG A 357 34.32 -5.38 -32.01
N ASP A 358 34.98 -6.51 -32.16
CA ASP A 358 36.33 -6.68 -31.67
C ASP A 358 37.33 -6.17 -32.72
N GLY A 359 38.52 -5.77 -32.28
CA GLY A 359 39.59 -5.31 -33.18
C GLY A 359 40.04 -6.39 -34.18
N SER A 360 39.78 -7.67 -33.89
CA SER A 360 40.09 -8.80 -34.78
C SER A 360 39.10 -9.00 -35.94
N TRP A 361 38.00 -8.24 -35.99
CA TRP A 361 37.03 -8.37 -37.09
C TRP A 361 37.66 -7.96 -38.43
N LEU A 362 37.31 -8.67 -39.51
CA LEU A 362 37.80 -8.37 -40.86
C LEU A 362 37.40 -6.96 -41.32
N LEU A 363 36.15 -6.56 -41.03
CA LEU A 363 35.59 -5.22 -41.26
C LEU A 363 34.62 -4.89 -40.12
N PRO A 364 34.20 -3.63 -39.93
CA PRO A 364 33.26 -3.24 -38.87
C PRO A 364 31.92 -3.98 -38.88
N ASN A 365 31.58 -4.63 -40.00
CA ASN A 365 30.39 -5.44 -40.26
C ASN A 365 30.71 -6.86 -40.76
N ARG A 366 31.98 -7.31 -40.65
CA ARG A 366 32.43 -8.66 -41.03
C ARG A 366 33.25 -9.28 -39.90
N PRO A 367 32.63 -10.09 -39.02
CA PRO A 367 33.35 -10.69 -37.91
C PRO A 367 34.45 -11.66 -38.34
N THR A 368 34.19 -12.45 -39.38
CA THR A 368 35.15 -13.42 -39.91
C THR A 368 34.88 -13.73 -41.37
N GLY A 369 35.94 -14.11 -42.08
CA GLY A 369 35.89 -14.57 -43.48
C GLY A 369 36.48 -15.96 -43.69
N VAL A 370 36.68 -16.73 -42.62
CA VAL A 370 37.22 -18.09 -42.66
C VAL A 370 36.28 -19.07 -41.94
N PHE A 371 36.18 -20.30 -42.42
CA PHE A 371 35.50 -21.37 -41.72
C PHE A 371 36.44 -21.92 -40.66
N ARG A 372 36.02 -21.94 -39.38
CA ARG A 372 36.83 -22.51 -38.29
C ARG A 372 36.90 -24.04 -38.41
N THR A 373 35.75 -24.65 -38.67
CA THR A 373 35.58 -26.10 -38.82
C THR A 373 34.50 -26.37 -39.87
N VAL A 374 34.71 -27.36 -40.73
CA VAL A 374 33.70 -27.88 -41.67
C VAL A 374 33.29 -29.28 -41.23
N TYR A 375 32.01 -29.60 -41.42
CA TYR A 375 31.38 -30.86 -41.09
C TYR A 375 30.75 -31.47 -42.35
N ASP A 376 30.89 -32.77 -42.51
CA ASP A 376 30.28 -33.52 -43.61
C ASP A 376 28.73 -33.54 -43.50
N SER A 377 28.07 -34.19 -44.47
CA SER A 377 26.61 -34.30 -44.52
C SER A 377 25.99 -35.05 -43.33
N ASN A 378 26.78 -35.82 -42.59
CA ASN A 378 26.38 -36.57 -41.39
C ASN A 378 26.73 -35.83 -40.09
N ASP A 379 27.13 -34.56 -40.20
CA ASP A 379 27.52 -33.70 -39.07
C ASP A 379 28.82 -34.13 -38.36
N LYS A 380 29.71 -34.86 -39.05
CA LYS A 380 31.03 -35.22 -38.53
C LYS A 380 32.09 -34.22 -39.00
N PRO A 381 32.95 -33.68 -38.10
CA PRO A 381 33.98 -32.74 -38.49
C PRO A 381 35.07 -33.40 -39.33
N TYR A 382 35.59 -32.69 -40.34
CA TYR A 382 36.76 -33.13 -41.09
C TYR A 382 38.02 -33.07 -40.20
N ALA A 383 38.92 -34.05 -40.35
CA ALA A 383 40.20 -34.11 -39.62
C ALA A 383 41.14 -32.94 -39.95
N THR A 384 41.06 -32.43 -41.19
CA THR A 384 41.73 -31.22 -41.64
C THR A 384 40.68 -30.34 -42.30
N ASN A 385 40.66 -29.05 -41.98
CA ASN A 385 39.64 -28.14 -42.49
C ASN A 385 39.82 -27.97 -44.01
N PRO A 386 38.84 -28.38 -44.84
CA PRO A 386 38.94 -28.27 -46.28
C PRO A 386 38.75 -26.84 -46.79
N HIS A 387 38.29 -25.90 -45.94
CA HIS A 387 37.97 -24.51 -46.30
C HIS A 387 36.93 -24.37 -47.44
N ILE A 388 36.19 -25.44 -47.69
CA ILE A 388 35.14 -25.57 -48.71
C ILE A 388 33.96 -26.29 -48.05
N VAL A 389 32.73 -25.85 -48.31
CA VAL A 389 31.49 -26.48 -47.80
C VAL A 389 30.61 -26.89 -48.97
N LEU A 390 30.50 -28.19 -49.23
CA LEU A 390 29.67 -28.73 -50.31
C LEU A 390 28.17 -28.62 -49.97
N PRO A 391 27.27 -28.71 -50.96
CA PRO A 391 25.83 -28.83 -50.71
C PRO A 391 25.51 -29.95 -49.71
N GLY A 392 24.77 -29.64 -48.65
CA GLY A 392 24.43 -30.56 -47.55
C GLY A 392 25.39 -30.51 -46.34
N GLU A 393 26.61 -30.04 -46.52
CA GLU A 393 27.63 -29.89 -45.46
C GLU A 393 27.43 -28.60 -44.64
N SER A 394 28.15 -28.46 -43.53
CA SER A 394 28.05 -27.27 -42.68
C SER A 394 29.39 -26.74 -42.19
N ALA A 395 29.44 -25.45 -41.86
CA ALA A 395 30.64 -24.78 -41.34
C ALA A 395 30.35 -23.90 -40.14
N VAL A 396 31.36 -23.79 -39.27
CA VAL A 396 31.39 -22.93 -38.09
C VAL A 396 32.13 -21.63 -38.41
N PHE A 397 31.49 -20.50 -38.14
CA PHE A 397 32.07 -19.16 -38.14
C PHE A 397 32.36 -18.77 -36.70
N GLU A 398 33.64 -18.65 -36.34
CA GLU A 398 34.10 -18.26 -34.99
C GLU A 398 34.68 -16.84 -35.01
N PHE A 399 34.33 -16.02 -34.01
CA PHE A 399 34.78 -14.63 -33.87
C PHE A 399 34.66 -14.12 -32.43
N ASN A 400 35.29 -12.98 -32.12
CA ASN A 400 35.19 -12.35 -30.80
C ASN A 400 34.15 -11.22 -30.78
N LEU A 401 33.39 -11.08 -29.71
CA LEU A 401 32.61 -9.89 -29.39
C LEU A 401 33.31 -9.13 -28.26
N ARG A 402 33.42 -7.80 -28.38
CA ARG A 402 34.01 -6.93 -27.35
C ARG A 402 33.00 -5.90 -26.89
N VAL A 403 32.89 -5.66 -25.58
CA VAL A 403 32.13 -4.51 -25.07
C VAL A 403 33.06 -3.29 -25.02
N PRO A 404 32.77 -2.19 -25.73
CA PRO A 404 33.52 -0.95 -25.61
C PRO A 404 33.56 -0.42 -24.18
N ASP A 405 34.63 0.31 -23.86
CA ASP A 405 34.77 0.98 -22.57
C ASP A 405 33.62 1.97 -22.35
N GLY A 406 33.02 1.94 -21.16
CA GLY A 406 31.87 2.79 -20.82
C GLY A 406 30.54 2.41 -21.49
N HIS A 407 30.45 1.32 -22.26
CA HIS A 407 29.17 0.89 -22.86
C HIS A 407 28.13 0.67 -21.75
N PRO A 408 26.90 1.25 -21.85
CA PRO A 408 25.86 1.06 -20.84
C PRO A 408 25.56 -0.40 -20.50
N ALA A 409 25.23 -0.66 -19.24
CA ALA A 409 24.75 -1.96 -18.81
C ALA A 409 23.38 -2.27 -19.45
N GLY A 410 23.16 -3.52 -19.86
CA GLY A 410 21.95 -3.91 -20.56
C GLY A 410 22.06 -5.22 -21.32
N LYS A 411 21.00 -5.59 -22.05
CA LYS A 411 20.98 -6.75 -22.95
C LYS A 411 20.86 -6.25 -24.38
N TYR A 412 21.83 -6.61 -25.22
CA TYR A 412 21.93 -6.18 -26.61
C TYR A 412 21.87 -7.39 -27.52
N ARG A 413 21.18 -7.27 -28.66
CA ARG A 413 21.06 -8.36 -29.64
C ARG A 413 21.99 -8.10 -30.81
N GLU A 414 22.83 -9.08 -31.10
CA GLU A 414 23.73 -9.05 -32.26
C GLU A 414 23.39 -10.20 -33.20
N ALA A 415 22.73 -9.88 -34.32
CA ALA A 415 22.34 -10.84 -35.35
C ALA A 415 23.38 -10.95 -36.46
N PHE A 416 23.55 -12.16 -37.01
CA PHE A 416 24.54 -12.43 -38.06
C PHE A 416 24.01 -13.37 -39.15
N THR A 417 24.42 -13.17 -40.40
CA THR A 417 24.08 -14.03 -41.54
C THR A 417 25.27 -14.24 -42.49
N PRO A 418 25.37 -15.37 -43.20
CA PRO A 418 26.37 -15.55 -44.25
C PRO A 418 26.07 -14.66 -45.46
N VAL A 419 27.11 -14.07 -46.05
CA VAL A 419 27.03 -13.23 -47.24
C VAL A 419 28.05 -13.68 -48.27
N GLN A 420 27.77 -13.44 -49.56
CA GLN A 420 28.70 -13.68 -50.64
C GLN A 420 29.16 -12.34 -51.23
N ASP A 421 30.46 -12.05 -51.15
CA ASP A 421 30.98 -10.71 -51.52
C ASP A 421 31.11 -10.47 -53.04
N SER A 422 30.58 -11.36 -53.90
CA SER A 422 30.56 -11.21 -55.37
C SER A 422 29.19 -10.87 -55.96
N GLY A 423 28.30 -10.22 -55.19
CA GLY A 423 27.03 -9.66 -55.67
C GLY A 423 25.75 -10.27 -55.10
N VAL A 424 25.82 -11.28 -54.21
CA VAL A 424 24.67 -11.80 -53.45
C VAL A 424 24.80 -11.36 -51.98
N TRP A 425 24.12 -10.26 -51.67
CA TRP A 425 24.34 -9.46 -50.46
C TRP A 425 23.99 -10.16 -49.13
N ALA A 426 23.11 -11.16 -49.14
CA ALA A 426 22.87 -12.08 -48.03
C ALA A 426 22.32 -13.40 -48.55
N LEU A 427 22.80 -14.52 -48.00
CA LEU A 427 22.24 -15.83 -48.33
C LEU A 427 20.85 -15.93 -47.68
N PRO A 428 19.79 -16.34 -48.41
CA PRO A 428 18.52 -16.66 -47.79
C PRO A 428 18.75 -17.73 -46.70
N VAL A 429 18.37 -17.38 -45.47
CA VAL A 429 18.43 -18.24 -44.28
C VAL A 429 17.04 -18.63 -43.83
N ASN A 430 16.88 -19.86 -43.33
CA ASN A 430 15.62 -20.30 -42.71
C ASN A 430 15.32 -19.55 -41.40
N ILE A 431 16.35 -19.27 -40.60
CA ILE A 431 16.28 -18.56 -39.33
C ILE A 431 17.52 -17.67 -39.23
N THR A 432 17.35 -16.43 -38.78
CA THR A 432 18.48 -15.54 -38.51
C THR A 432 18.84 -15.61 -37.02
N PRO A 433 20.00 -16.19 -36.66
CA PRO A 433 20.46 -16.25 -35.28
C PRO A 433 20.91 -14.89 -34.76
N TRP A 434 20.83 -14.74 -33.44
CA TRP A 434 21.41 -13.61 -32.71
C TRP A 434 22.05 -14.07 -31.40
N PHE A 435 23.05 -13.32 -30.95
CA PHE A 435 23.57 -13.41 -29.58
C PHE A 435 22.92 -12.35 -28.71
N ILE A 436 22.70 -12.67 -27.44
CA ILE A 436 22.48 -11.65 -26.42
C ILE A 436 23.85 -11.32 -25.81
N VAL A 437 24.28 -10.07 -25.95
CA VAL A 437 25.42 -9.52 -25.22
C VAL A 437 24.86 -8.82 -23.99
N LYS A 438 25.03 -9.40 -22.81
CA LYS A 438 24.63 -8.78 -21.54
C LYS A 438 25.82 -8.03 -20.98
N VAL A 439 25.75 -6.70 -21.04
CA VAL A 439 26.77 -5.82 -20.47
C VAL A 439 26.54 -5.71 -18.96
N LYS A 440 27.50 -6.16 -18.16
CA LYS A 440 27.48 -6.11 -16.69
C LYS A 440 27.60 -4.66 -16.20
N SER A 441 26.96 -4.38 -15.07
CA SER A 441 27.20 -3.16 -14.30
C SER A 441 28.60 -3.22 -13.68
N ALA A 442 29.43 -2.20 -13.94
CA ALA A 442 30.77 -2.10 -13.36
C ALA A 442 30.95 -0.68 -12.81
N PRO A 443 30.71 -0.44 -11.51
CA PRO A 443 31.04 0.86 -10.94
C PRO A 443 32.56 1.00 -10.87
N ARG A 444 33.02 2.20 -11.20
CA ARG A 444 34.40 2.63 -11.00
C ARG A 444 34.36 4.06 -10.52
N ALA A 445 35.28 4.37 -9.63
CA ALA A 445 35.37 5.69 -9.05
C ALA A 445 36.79 6.23 -9.19
N GLU A 446 36.89 7.52 -9.48
CA GLU A 446 38.14 8.28 -9.40
C GLU A 446 38.03 9.23 -8.20
N TYR A 447 39.01 9.17 -7.30
CA TYR A 447 39.08 10.12 -6.19
C TYR A 447 39.39 11.53 -6.72
N LYS A 448 38.59 12.53 -6.32
CA LYS A 448 38.74 13.93 -6.76
C LYS A 448 39.21 14.87 -5.67
N GLY A 449 39.14 14.48 -4.40
CA GLY A 449 39.56 15.30 -3.27
C GLY A 449 38.76 15.04 -2.00
N GLN A 450 39.15 15.70 -0.93
CA GLN A 450 38.50 15.62 0.38
C GLN A 450 38.63 16.95 1.13
N SER A 451 37.94 17.09 2.26
CA SER A 451 38.16 18.21 3.19
C SER A 451 39.57 18.20 3.78
N ALA A 452 39.97 19.31 4.42
CA ALA A 452 41.09 19.25 5.36
C ALA A 452 40.80 18.18 6.44
N TYR A 453 41.86 17.61 7.01
CA TYR A 453 41.72 16.69 8.14
C TYR A 453 41.04 17.39 9.33
N PRO A 454 40.23 16.67 10.10
CA PRO A 454 39.56 17.25 11.26
C PRO A 454 40.56 17.81 12.27
N PRO A 455 40.19 18.87 13.01
CA PRO A 455 41.02 19.36 14.11
C PRO A 455 41.20 18.30 15.18
N ALA A 456 42.20 18.46 16.06
CA ALA A 456 42.44 17.52 17.14
C ALA A 456 41.24 17.44 18.11
N LEU A 457 40.61 16.27 18.16
CA LEU A 457 39.39 16.01 18.92
C LEU A 457 39.70 15.61 20.35
N LYS A 458 38.99 16.21 21.31
CA LYS A 458 38.92 15.69 22.68
C LYS A 458 38.06 14.42 22.70
N PRO A 459 38.20 13.55 23.72
CA PRO A 459 37.36 12.35 23.83
C PRO A 459 35.86 12.69 23.75
N GLY A 460 35.12 11.97 22.93
CA GLY A 460 33.68 12.18 22.68
C GLY A 460 33.32 13.38 21.79
N GLU A 461 34.29 14.21 21.38
CA GLU A 461 34.06 15.34 20.46
C GLU A 461 33.81 14.84 19.03
N THR A 462 32.92 15.51 18.30
CA THR A 462 32.57 15.16 16.93
C THR A 462 33.01 16.25 15.94
N ALA A 463 33.91 15.93 15.01
CA ALA A 463 34.15 16.73 13.83
C ALA A 463 33.01 16.50 12.82
N ARG A 464 32.37 17.59 12.41
CA ARG A 464 31.33 17.59 11.37
C ARG A 464 31.89 18.15 10.06
N ASP A 465 31.16 17.93 8.97
CA ASP A 465 31.48 18.46 7.63
C ASP A 465 32.75 17.93 6.96
N ASN A 466 33.30 16.81 7.42
CA ASN A 466 34.30 16.08 6.65
C ASN A 466 33.67 15.59 5.35
N TYR A 467 34.41 15.64 4.24
CA TYR A 467 33.88 15.15 2.97
C TYR A 467 34.90 14.46 2.10
N PHE A 468 34.40 13.55 1.26
CA PHE A 468 35.12 12.95 0.14
C PHE A 468 34.40 13.24 -1.17
N LYS A 469 35.14 13.47 -2.25
CA LYS A 469 34.63 13.63 -3.61
C LYS A 469 35.10 12.50 -4.51
N PHE A 470 34.17 11.85 -5.18
CA PHE A 470 34.44 10.78 -6.13
C PHE A 470 33.72 11.01 -7.44
N LYS A 471 34.46 10.91 -8.56
CA LYS A 471 33.90 10.95 -9.91
C LYS A 471 33.50 9.55 -10.33
N ASN A 472 32.30 9.42 -10.87
CA ASN A 472 31.83 8.17 -11.45
C ASN A 472 32.50 7.94 -12.81
N THR A 473 33.41 6.99 -12.87
CA THR A 473 34.10 6.55 -14.09
C THR A 473 33.59 5.20 -14.59
N GLY A 474 32.57 4.64 -13.93
CA GLY A 474 31.88 3.42 -14.34
C GLY A 474 30.86 3.67 -15.45
N ASN A 475 30.14 2.61 -15.82
CA ASN A 475 29.12 2.65 -16.88
C ASN A 475 27.68 2.68 -16.36
N THR A 476 27.49 2.83 -15.05
CA THR A 476 26.19 2.88 -14.39
C THR A 476 26.06 4.14 -13.55
N THR A 477 24.84 4.68 -13.47
CA THR A 477 24.51 5.78 -12.56
C THR A 477 24.59 5.29 -11.12
N TRP A 478 25.23 6.05 -10.23
CA TRP A 478 25.19 5.81 -8.80
C TRP A 478 23.94 6.43 -8.19
N TYR A 479 23.38 5.77 -7.17
CA TYR A 479 22.24 6.27 -6.42
C TYR A 479 22.60 6.31 -4.95
N ASP A 480 22.13 7.32 -4.24
CA ASP A 480 22.24 7.37 -2.78
C ASP A 480 21.00 6.76 -2.11
N LYS A 481 20.98 6.71 -0.77
CA LYS A 481 19.93 6.04 0.00
C LYS A 481 18.53 6.60 -0.24
N THR A 482 18.41 7.85 -0.72
CA THR A 482 17.11 8.49 -0.93
C THR A 482 16.40 7.98 -2.19
N THR A 483 17.16 7.57 -3.21
CA THR A 483 16.61 7.17 -4.52
C THR A 483 16.97 5.75 -4.92
N ALA A 484 17.83 5.08 -4.17
CA ALA A 484 18.18 3.69 -4.43
C ALA A 484 16.96 2.76 -4.27
N THR A 485 16.84 1.81 -5.19
CA THR A 485 15.81 0.76 -5.20
C THR A 485 16.46 -0.61 -5.38
N SER A 486 15.68 -1.69 -5.35
CA SER A 486 16.19 -3.03 -5.68
C SER A 486 16.76 -3.14 -7.10
N THR A 487 16.35 -2.24 -8.01
CA THR A 487 16.78 -2.20 -9.42
C THR A 487 17.88 -1.17 -9.69
N ASN A 488 17.99 -0.12 -8.89
CA ASN A 488 18.96 0.98 -9.01
C ASN A 488 19.75 1.11 -7.70
N ARG A 489 20.94 0.51 -7.66
CA ARG A 489 21.57 0.14 -6.39
C ARG A 489 22.39 1.28 -5.74
N LEU A 490 22.48 1.23 -4.41
CA LEU A 490 23.13 2.22 -3.55
C LEU A 490 24.66 2.24 -3.69
N VAL A 491 25.25 3.44 -3.79
CA VAL A 491 26.69 3.67 -3.58
C VAL A 491 26.88 4.56 -2.36
N ALA A 492 27.71 4.11 -1.41
CA ALA A 492 27.92 4.77 -0.13
C ALA A 492 29.41 4.83 0.22
N LEU A 493 29.78 5.74 1.13
CA LEU A 493 31.07 5.66 1.79
C LEU A 493 31.14 4.41 2.67
N SER A 494 32.30 3.76 2.67
CA SER A 494 32.61 2.64 3.54
C SER A 494 34.05 2.75 4.04
N THR A 495 34.32 2.16 5.20
CA THR A 495 35.69 1.77 5.57
C THR A 495 36.18 0.68 4.61
N ILE A 496 37.44 0.75 4.16
CA ILE A 496 37.92 -0.11 3.05
C ILE A 496 39.19 -0.91 3.35
N ASN A 497 39.88 -0.69 4.47
CA ASN A 497 41.12 -1.39 4.82
C ASN A 497 41.18 -1.78 6.31
N PRO A 498 40.69 -2.99 6.70
CA PRO A 498 40.01 -3.98 5.85
C PRO A 498 38.59 -3.53 5.45
N HIS A 499 38.01 -4.14 4.42
CA HIS A 499 36.70 -3.74 3.91
C HIS A 499 35.59 -3.86 4.96
N ALA A 500 34.78 -2.80 5.08
CA ALA A 500 33.58 -2.72 5.91
C ALA A 500 33.81 -3.04 7.40
N HIS A 501 34.99 -2.73 7.94
CA HIS A 501 35.24 -2.86 9.38
C HIS A 501 34.58 -1.72 10.18
N ALA A 502 34.12 -2.03 11.38
CA ALA A 502 33.59 -1.04 12.30
C ALA A 502 34.71 -0.11 12.78
N SER A 503 34.57 1.19 12.56
CA SER A 503 35.52 2.19 13.03
C SER A 503 35.18 2.62 14.45
N GLN A 504 36.19 2.66 15.33
CA GLN A 504 36.04 3.26 16.66
C GLN A 504 35.72 4.77 16.60
N PHE A 505 35.98 5.40 15.45
CA PHE A 505 35.75 6.83 15.22
C PHE A 505 34.41 7.12 14.53
N ALA A 506 33.53 6.12 14.46
CA ALA A 506 32.24 6.26 13.80
C ALA A 506 31.45 7.44 14.37
N GLY A 507 31.06 8.32 13.47
CA GLY A 507 30.24 9.49 13.79
C GLY A 507 28.79 9.09 14.07
N ASP A 508 28.06 10.00 14.70
CA ASP A 508 26.62 9.88 14.96
C ASP A 508 25.74 9.68 13.71
N GLN A 509 26.26 10.01 12.53
CA GLN A 509 25.56 9.88 11.23
C GLN A 509 25.95 8.61 10.46
N TRP A 510 26.84 7.78 11.01
CA TRP A 510 27.26 6.55 10.33
C TRP A 510 26.11 5.54 10.33
N GLY A 511 26.03 4.74 9.26
CA GLY A 511 25.06 3.66 9.16
C GLY A 511 25.32 2.53 10.16
N ALA A 512 24.32 1.67 10.34
CA ALA A 512 24.42 0.48 11.22
C ALA A 512 25.67 -0.36 10.90
N GLY A 513 26.42 -0.72 11.94
CA GLY A 513 27.68 -1.45 11.84
C GLY A 513 28.93 -0.58 11.83
N ASP A 514 28.79 0.73 12.04
CA ASP A 514 29.89 1.68 12.28
C ASP A 514 30.96 1.67 11.19
N ASN A 515 30.58 1.29 9.97
CA ASN A 515 31.46 1.10 8.82
C ASN A 515 30.95 1.84 7.57
N ARG A 516 29.90 2.66 7.72
CA ARG A 516 29.28 3.44 6.63
C ARG A 516 29.24 4.93 6.98
N PRO A 517 30.32 5.68 6.72
CA PRO A 517 30.40 7.11 7.04
C PRO A 517 29.27 7.96 6.46
N SER A 518 28.81 7.62 5.26
CA SER A 518 27.74 8.36 4.60
C SER A 518 27.05 7.49 3.55
N GLN A 519 25.72 7.53 3.53
CA GLN A 519 24.88 6.84 2.54
C GLN A 519 24.12 7.82 1.64
N GLN A 520 24.44 9.11 1.74
CA GLN A 520 23.78 10.20 1.02
C GLN A 520 24.80 11.07 0.31
N PHE A 521 24.45 11.57 -0.87
CA PHE A 521 25.25 12.59 -1.53
C PHE A 521 24.93 13.93 -0.86
N ALA A 522 25.94 14.66 -0.40
CA ALA A 522 25.78 16.02 0.08
C ALA A 522 25.66 17.00 -1.11
N ALA A 523 26.36 16.72 -2.21
CA ALA A 523 26.26 17.46 -3.46
C ALA A 523 26.63 16.58 -4.65
N VAL A 524 26.11 16.94 -5.83
CA VAL A 524 26.52 16.36 -7.11
C VAL A 524 27.02 17.49 -8.00
N TYR A 525 28.09 17.23 -8.74
CA TYR A 525 28.72 18.12 -9.70
C TYR A 525 28.63 17.51 -11.10
N ARG A 526 28.27 18.34 -12.08
CA ARG A 526 28.24 17.97 -13.49
C ARG A 526 29.64 17.63 -13.99
N ALA A 527 29.72 17.02 -15.17
CA ALA A 527 30.99 16.65 -15.79
C ALA A 527 31.92 17.85 -16.05
N ASP A 528 31.37 19.06 -16.19
CA ASP A 528 32.11 20.32 -16.32
C ASP A 528 32.62 20.90 -14.98
N GLY A 529 32.31 20.24 -13.86
CA GLY A 529 32.67 20.68 -12.50
C GLY A 529 31.66 21.62 -11.84
N SER A 530 30.61 22.07 -12.55
CA SER A 530 29.57 22.92 -11.96
C SER A 530 28.68 22.14 -10.99
N LYS A 531 28.38 22.72 -9.82
CA LYS A 531 27.49 22.12 -8.82
C LYS A 531 26.02 22.18 -9.31
N TYR A 532 25.25 21.12 -9.07
CA TYR A 532 23.80 21.17 -9.26
C TYR A 532 23.15 22.08 -8.21
N SER A 533 22.18 22.91 -8.62
CA SER A 533 21.43 23.81 -7.72
C SER A 533 20.56 23.04 -6.72
N THR A 534 20.04 21.89 -7.14
CA THR A 534 19.30 20.94 -6.30
C THR A 534 19.96 19.58 -6.45
N ASN A 535 20.18 18.89 -5.33
CA ASN A 535 20.85 17.59 -5.36
C ASN A 535 19.98 16.57 -6.12
N PRO A 536 20.48 15.99 -7.24
CA PRO A 536 19.71 15.04 -8.03
C PRO A 536 19.64 13.64 -7.38
N HIS A 537 20.39 13.40 -6.29
CA HIS A 537 20.51 12.12 -5.58
C HIS A 537 20.95 10.93 -6.45
N LYS A 538 21.51 11.24 -7.62
CA LYS A 538 22.04 10.30 -8.60
C LYS A 538 23.24 10.90 -9.30
N VAL A 539 24.25 10.09 -9.63
CA VAL A 539 25.51 10.54 -10.22
C VAL A 539 25.78 9.73 -11.48
N LYS A 540 25.61 10.37 -12.63
CA LYS A 540 25.82 9.73 -13.94
C LYS A 540 27.31 9.49 -14.20
N PRO A 541 27.67 8.58 -15.13
CA PRO A 541 29.03 8.49 -15.63
C PRO A 541 29.58 9.86 -16.05
N GLY A 542 30.76 10.20 -15.55
CA GLY A 542 31.43 11.49 -15.74
C GLY A 542 31.13 12.55 -14.67
N GLU A 543 30.07 12.40 -13.87
CA GLU A 543 29.72 13.34 -12.78
C GLU A 543 30.46 13.00 -11.48
N THR A 544 30.50 13.96 -10.54
CA THR A 544 31.19 13.81 -9.24
C THR A 544 30.20 13.92 -8.08
N ALA A 545 30.31 13.02 -7.11
CA ALA A 545 29.55 13.04 -5.87
C ALA A 545 30.43 13.55 -4.72
N GLU A 546 29.89 14.43 -3.88
CA GLU A 546 30.46 14.77 -2.57
C GLU A 546 29.66 14.05 -1.48
N PHE A 547 30.37 13.33 -0.62
CA PHE A 547 29.81 12.64 0.54
C PHE A 547 30.27 13.36 1.79
N ARG A 548 29.33 13.75 2.66
CA ARG A 548 29.65 14.32 3.98
C ARG A 548 29.47 13.30 5.08
N TYR A 549 30.36 13.34 6.06
CA TYR A 549 30.36 12.42 7.19
C TYR A 549 30.88 13.12 8.46
N SER A 550 30.49 12.58 9.62
CA SER A 550 31.01 13.00 10.93
C SER A 550 32.08 12.02 11.41
N ILE A 551 33.01 12.47 12.25
CA ILE A 551 33.97 11.64 12.97
C ILE A 551 33.84 11.95 14.44
N THR A 552 33.68 10.95 15.29
CA THR A 552 33.60 11.12 16.76
C THR A 552 34.78 10.45 17.43
N ALA A 553 35.49 11.16 18.29
CA ALA A 553 36.53 10.54 19.11
C ALA A 553 35.90 9.58 20.15
N PRO A 554 36.44 8.37 20.37
CA PRO A 554 35.98 7.47 21.42
C PRO A 554 35.98 8.15 22.80
N ASP A 555 35.07 7.73 23.68
CA ASP A 555 35.15 8.06 25.11
C ASP A 555 36.50 7.56 25.66
N ASN A 556 37.17 8.39 26.46
CA ASN A 556 38.51 8.12 27.02
C ASN A 556 39.63 7.88 26.00
N ALA A 557 39.48 8.35 24.76
CA ALA A 557 40.54 8.24 23.75
C ALA A 557 41.84 8.90 24.23
N GLY A 558 42.95 8.14 24.21
CA GLY A 558 44.28 8.68 24.44
C GLY A 558 44.70 9.67 23.35
N ALA A 559 45.70 10.50 23.63
CA ALA A 559 46.26 11.40 22.61
C ALA A 559 47.01 10.59 21.54
N GLY A 560 46.75 10.87 20.26
CA GLY A 560 47.33 10.13 19.15
C GLY A 560 46.83 10.57 17.79
N THR A 561 47.40 10.02 16.73
CA THR A 561 46.92 10.19 15.35
C THR A 561 46.58 8.83 14.78
N HIS A 562 45.36 8.70 14.27
CA HIS A 562 44.80 7.46 13.76
C HIS A 562 44.42 7.63 12.30
N ARG A 563 44.77 6.67 11.45
CA ARG A 563 44.43 6.71 10.03
C ARG A 563 43.24 5.80 9.74
N GLU A 564 42.21 6.36 9.10
CA GLU A 564 41.04 5.61 8.66
C GLU A 564 40.95 5.65 7.12
N TYR A 565 40.87 4.50 6.47
CA TYR A 565 40.77 4.42 5.01
C TYR A 565 39.30 4.39 4.60
N ILE A 566 38.88 5.41 3.86
CA ILE A 566 37.48 5.60 3.45
C ILE A 566 37.40 5.61 1.93
N GLY A 567 36.53 4.76 1.38
CA GLY A 567 36.27 4.66 -0.05
C GLY A 567 34.80 4.44 -0.33
N LEU A 568 34.50 3.83 -1.47
CA LEU A 568 33.14 3.55 -1.90
C LEU A 568 32.89 2.04 -1.88
N SER A 569 31.70 1.65 -1.43
CA SER A 569 31.23 0.26 -1.50
C SER A 569 29.98 0.16 -2.36
N GLU A 570 29.85 -0.98 -3.05
CA GLU A 570 28.63 -1.41 -3.74
C GLU A 570 27.52 -1.84 -2.76
N PRO A 571 26.26 -1.96 -3.24
CA PRO A 571 25.11 -2.48 -2.49
C PRO A 571 25.44 -3.77 -1.73
N ASP A 572 24.88 -3.87 -0.53
CA ASP A 572 25.01 -5.00 0.42
C ASP A 572 26.39 -5.16 1.06
N GLY A 573 27.36 -4.28 0.75
CA GLY A 573 28.68 -4.32 1.38
C GLY A 573 29.51 -5.54 0.97
N VAL A 574 29.28 -6.08 -0.22
CA VAL A 574 29.94 -7.30 -0.70
C VAL A 574 31.31 -7.00 -1.33
N GLY A 575 31.56 -5.76 -1.77
CA GLY A 575 32.85 -5.36 -2.34
C GLY A 575 33.08 -3.85 -2.45
N ASN A 576 34.36 -3.47 -2.47
CA ASN A 576 34.82 -2.11 -2.74
C ASN A 576 34.55 -1.75 -4.21
N VAL A 577 34.03 -0.55 -4.46
CA VAL A 577 34.10 0.05 -5.80
C VAL A 577 35.59 0.27 -6.11
N PRO A 578 36.11 -0.24 -7.24
CA PRO A 578 37.50 -0.02 -7.61
C PRO A 578 37.82 1.48 -7.69
N LEU A 579 38.88 1.87 -6.97
CA LEU A 579 39.37 3.24 -6.87
C LEU A 579 40.75 3.35 -7.51
N SER A 580 41.02 4.49 -8.17
CA SER A 580 42.35 4.79 -8.72
C SER A 580 43.41 5.02 -7.63
N VAL A 581 42.99 5.48 -6.45
CA VAL A 581 43.81 5.75 -5.26
C VAL A 581 42.97 5.44 -4.03
N LEU A 582 43.58 4.84 -2.99
CA LEU A 582 42.92 4.60 -1.70
C LEU A 582 42.97 5.88 -0.84
N PRO A 583 41.84 6.55 -0.58
CA PRO A 583 41.81 7.74 0.26
C PRO A 583 41.85 7.37 1.73
N TRP A 584 42.35 8.29 2.56
CA TRP A 584 42.30 8.16 4.01
C TRP A 584 42.07 9.51 4.69
N VAL A 585 41.68 9.46 5.95
CA VAL A 585 41.60 10.59 6.85
C VAL A 585 42.47 10.32 8.07
N ASP A 586 43.33 11.28 8.43
CA ASP A 586 44.07 11.25 9.68
C ASP A 586 43.24 11.95 10.77
N ILE A 587 42.96 11.23 11.84
CA ILE A 587 42.11 11.63 12.96
C ILE A 587 43.03 11.80 14.15
N THR A 588 43.22 13.05 14.59
CA THR A 588 44.04 13.34 15.76
C THR A 588 43.16 13.44 16.99
N THR A 589 43.45 12.65 18.02
CA THR A 589 42.86 12.77 19.34
C THR A 589 43.85 13.46 20.28
N ARG A 590 43.34 14.25 21.21
CA ARG A 590 44.12 14.89 22.28
C ARG A 590 43.45 14.64 23.62
N SER A 591 44.23 14.66 24.68
CA SER A 591 43.69 14.64 26.03
C SER A 591 42.73 15.81 26.26
N GLY A 592 41.68 15.58 27.02
CA GLY A 592 40.69 16.61 27.29
C GLY A 592 39.72 16.22 28.39
N THR A 593 39.23 17.23 29.09
CA THR A 593 38.12 17.11 30.03
C THR A 593 36.82 17.27 29.24
N THR A 594 36.01 16.21 29.15
CA THR A 594 34.74 16.23 28.44
C THR A 594 33.66 15.48 29.22
N ALA A 595 32.42 15.94 29.08
CA ALA A 595 31.25 15.50 29.82
C ALA A 595 30.06 15.30 28.88
N ARG A 596 29.35 14.19 29.06
CA ARG A 596 28.12 13.88 28.31
C ARG A 596 26.92 13.79 29.25
N PRO A 597 25.81 14.51 29.01
CA PRO A 597 24.62 14.40 29.86
C PRO A 597 23.93 13.05 29.72
N THR A 598 23.41 12.54 30.84
CA THR A 598 22.71 11.25 30.94
C THR A 598 21.39 11.45 31.71
N PRO A 599 20.22 11.62 31.04
CA PRO A 599 20.01 11.76 29.59
C PRO A 599 20.28 13.18 29.07
N ASN A 600 20.37 13.39 27.74
CA ASN A 600 20.66 14.70 27.13
C ASN A 600 19.45 15.65 26.98
N ARG A 601 18.23 15.15 27.26
CA ARG A 601 17.02 15.96 27.32
C ARG A 601 16.10 15.50 28.45
N LEU A 602 15.51 16.46 29.15
CA LEU A 602 14.50 16.23 30.18
C LEU A 602 13.34 17.19 29.98
N ASN A 603 12.12 16.68 30.15
CA ASN A 603 10.92 17.51 30.23
C ASN A 603 10.38 17.41 31.66
N GLU A 604 10.17 18.54 32.30
CA GLU A 604 9.72 18.64 33.69
C GLU A 604 8.45 19.50 33.71
N GLU A 605 7.37 19.03 34.34
CA GLU A 605 6.11 19.79 34.47
C GLU A 605 5.78 19.98 35.95
N ARG A 606 5.65 21.24 36.38
CA ARG A 606 5.46 21.63 37.79
C ARG A 606 4.41 22.74 37.93
N PRO A 607 3.56 22.74 38.97
CA PRO A 607 2.63 23.84 39.23
C PRO A 607 3.35 25.10 39.77
N GLN A 608 2.72 26.28 39.60
CA GLN A 608 3.27 27.62 39.89
C GLN A 608 3.48 27.97 41.40
N THR A 609 3.79 27.03 42.28
CA THR A 609 3.84 27.29 43.74
C THR A 609 4.86 26.43 44.48
N THR A 610 5.91 25.94 43.81
CA THR A 610 6.83 24.96 44.42
C THR A 610 8.29 25.23 44.10
N ASP A 611 9.07 25.44 45.16
CA ASP A 611 10.48 25.07 45.16
C ASP A 611 10.62 23.57 44.94
N PHE A 612 11.54 23.15 44.09
CA PHE A 612 11.88 21.73 43.95
C PHE A 612 13.36 21.54 43.63
N THR A 613 13.89 20.35 43.91
CA THR A 613 15.25 19.97 43.54
C THR A 613 15.23 18.91 42.44
N ARG A 614 16.24 18.95 41.57
CA ARG A 614 16.45 17.99 40.50
C ARG A 614 17.93 17.67 40.38
N THR A 615 18.26 16.38 40.38
CA THR A 615 19.63 15.91 40.13
C THR A 615 19.83 15.61 38.65
N TYR A 616 20.89 16.19 38.08
CA TYR A 616 21.34 15.94 36.70
C TYR A 616 22.63 15.15 36.71
N THR A 617 22.75 14.19 35.80
CA THR A 617 23.92 13.31 35.72
C THR A 617 24.67 13.55 34.43
N PHE A 618 25.99 13.62 34.52
CA PHE A 618 26.90 13.68 33.39
C PHE A 618 27.96 12.59 33.51
N LYS A 619 28.22 11.87 32.42
CA LYS A 619 29.32 10.91 32.35
C LYS A 619 30.62 11.63 32.00
N ASN A 620 31.70 11.32 32.72
CA ASN A 620 33.05 11.73 32.36
C ASN A 620 33.53 10.92 31.16
N THR A 621 33.52 11.56 30.00
CA THR A 621 33.98 10.97 28.74
C THR A 621 35.43 11.33 28.42
N GLY A 622 36.00 12.26 29.20
CA GLY A 622 37.35 12.77 29.02
C GLY A 622 38.42 11.88 29.66
N THR A 623 39.68 12.27 29.51
CA THR A 623 40.83 11.58 30.11
C THR A 623 41.20 12.11 31.50
N THR A 624 40.55 13.18 31.96
CA THR A 624 40.89 13.90 33.20
C THR A 624 39.81 13.70 34.26
N THR A 625 40.21 13.39 35.49
CA THR A 625 39.30 13.29 36.65
C THR A 625 38.69 14.64 36.99
N TRP A 626 37.37 14.70 37.17
CA TRP A 626 36.69 15.90 37.68
C TRP A 626 36.78 15.95 39.20
N THR A 627 36.82 17.15 39.78
CA THR A 627 36.75 17.31 41.24
C THR A 627 35.69 18.34 41.62
N SER A 628 35.09 18.20 42.80
CA SER A 628 34.09 19.17 43.28
C SER A 628 34.66 20.57 43.53
N ALA A 629 35.98 20.69 43.69
CA ALA A 629 36.66 21.97 43.83
C ALA A 629 36.58 22.83 42.56
N ASN A 630 36.72 22.20 41.39
CA ASN A 630 36.87 22.89 40.12
C ASN A 630 35.73 22.65 39.12
N THR A 631 34.75 21.80 39.44
CA THR A 631 33.67 21.43 38.52
C THR A 631 32.30 21.94 39.01
N VAL A 632 31.65 22.74 38.18
CA VAL A 632 30.31 23.32 38.44
C VAL A 632 29.37 23.08 37.27
N LEU A 633 28.06 23.06 37.51
CA LEU A 633 27.07 23.10 36.44
C LEU A 633 26.67 24.56 36.21
N ARG A 634 26.66 25.01 34.94
CA ARG A 634 26.21 26.35 34.55
C ARG A 634 25.01 26.28 33.63
N LEU A 635 24.10 27.22 33.79
CA LEU A 635 23.01 27.52 32.86
C LEU A 635 23.58 28.38 31.72
N THR A 636 23.65 27.82 30.52
CA THR A 636 24.24 28.49 29.34
C THR A 636 23.18 29.12 28.43
N SER A 637 21.90 28.83 28.67
CA SER A 637 20.76 29.43 27.97
C SER A 637 19.47 29.18 28.77
N GLY A 638 18.61 30.19 28.86
CA GLY A 638 17.41 30.20 29.71
C GLY A 638 17.48 31.43 30.61
N ALA A 639 16.35 32.07 30.93
CA ALA A 639 16.37 33.28 31.76
C ALA A 639 16.58 32.89 33.24
N ASP A 640 17.68 33.38 33.82
CA ASP A 640 18.16 33.01 35.15
C ASP A 640 17.23 33.50 36.29
N SER A 641 16.73 34.74 36.21
CA SER A 641 16.01 35.44 37.29
C SER A 641 14.57 34.97 37.55
N GLU A 642 14.07 34.00 36.78
CA GLU A 642 12.70 33.47 36.92
C GLU A 642 12.66 32.06 37.52
N ILE A 643 13.82 31.42 37.66
CA ILE A 643 13.96 30.02 38.08
C ILE A 643 15.04 29.80 39.14
N ASP A 644 15.87 30.81 39.40
CA ASP A 644 16.95 30.76 40.38
C ASP A 644 16.38 30.67 41.80
N ALA A 645 16.93 29.74 42.57
CA ALA A 645 16.50 29.48 43.93
C ALA A 645 17.60 29.84 44.93
N PRO A 646 17.25 30.20 46.17
CA PRO A 646 18.22 30.32 47.25
C PRO A 646 19.09 29.05 47.36
N GLY A 647 20.40 29.20 47.19
CA GLY A 647 21.37 28.10 47.19
C GLY A 647 22.14 27.90 45.87
N TRP A 648 21.81 28.63 44.80
CA TRP A 648 22.69 28.74 43.64
C TRP A 648 24.00 29.47 44.02
N ILE A 649 25.11 29.14 43.36
CA ILE A 649 26.42 29.74 43.62
C ILE A 649 26.44 31.19 43.10
N ASP A 650 25.86 31.40 41.93
CA ASP A 650 25.54 32.69 41.32
C ASP A 650 24.35 32.50 40.37
N SER A 651 23.88 33.58 39.73
CA SER A 651 22.68 33.55 38.87
C SER A 651 22.77 32.55 37.69
N THR A 652 23.98 32.21 37.24
CA THR A 652 24.21 31.26 36.13
C THR A 652 24.71 29.90 36.60
N THR A 653 25.06 29.74 37.88
CA THR A 653 25.77 28.57 38.39
C THR A 653 24.94 27.87 39.47
N PRO A 654 24.01 26.97 39.10
CA PRO A 654 23.09 26.34 40.03
C PRO A 654 23.70 25.39 41.05
N ALA A 655 24.80 24.70 40.71
CA ALA A 655 25.30 23.60 41.54
C ALA A 655 26.79 23.31 41.33
N ARG A 656 27.44 22.79 42.37
CA ARG A 656 28.73 22.09 42.29
C ARG A 656 28.50 20.60 42.03
N LEU A 657 29.56 19.93 41.59
CA LEU A 657 29.60 18.47 41.51
C LEU A 657 29.37 17.89 42.93
N ASN A 658 28.45 16.92 43.03
CA ASN A 658 28.10 16.28 44.30
C ASN A 658 29.21 15.34 44.81
N GLU A 659 29.89 14.66 43.89
CA GLU A 659 30.97 13.71 44.21
C GLU A 659 32.30 14.46 44.43
N ALA A 660 33.13 13.97 45.36
CA ALA A 660 34.46 14.55 45.62
C ALA A 660 35.37 14.47 44.38
N SER A 661 35.29 13.36 43.64
CA SER A 661 36.00 13.16 42.38
C SER A 661 35.24 12.21 41.46
N VAL A 662 35.30 12.45 40.14
CA VAL A 662 34.70 11.59 39.11
C VAL A 662 35.78 11.21 38.10
N ALA A 663 36.25 9.98 38.18
CA ALA A 663 37.25 9.43 37.27
C ALA A 663 36.72 9.31 35.82
N PRO A 664 37.60 9.23 34.81
CA PRO A 664 37.23 8.88 33.44
C PRO A 664 36.29 7.65 33.39
N GLY A 665 35.20 7.76 32.64
CA GLY A 665 34.15 6.75 32.52
C GLY A 665 33.07 6.76 33.62
N ALA A 666 33.29 7.42 34.76
CA ALA A 666 32.32 7.48 35.86
C ALA A 666 31.26 8.57 35.65
N ASN A 667 30.14 8.48 36.38
CA ASN A 667 29.08 9.48 36.37
C ASN A 667 29.28 10.48 37.52
N GLY A 668 29.18 11.77 37.21
CA GLY A 668 29.05 12.85 38.18
C GLY A 668 27.64 13.41 38.20
N SER A 669 27.20 13.91 39.36
CA SER A 669 25.86 14.44 39.54
C SER A 669 25.86 15.88 40.09
N PHE A 670 24.84 16.64 39.71
CA PHE A 670 24.64 18.03 40.11
C PHE A 670 23.19 18.20 40.58
N THR A 671 22.99 18.62 41.82
CA THR A 671 21.64 18.84 42.37
C THR A 671 21.26 20.31 42.26
N VAL A 672 20.33 20.62 41.35
CA VAL A 672 19.82 21.98 41.07
C VAL A 672 18.52 22.21 41.81
N ARG A 673 18.42 23.32 42.55
CA ARG A 673 17.17 23.79 43.16
C ARG A 673 16.49 24.79 42.21
N TYR A 674 15.17 24.75 42.13
CA TYR A 674 14.37 25.64 41.28
C TYR A 674 13.37 26.40 42.14
N HIS A 675 13.15 27.68 41.84
CA HIS A 675 12.09 28.51 42.42
C HIS A 675 11.18 29.00 41.30
N LEU A 676 9.89 28.65 41.33
CA LEU A 676 8.97 28.92 40.22
C LEU A 676 8.03 30.09 40.54
N SER A 677 8.46 31.32 40.25
CA SER A 677 7.72 32.55 40.59
C SER A 677 7.16 33.35 39.39
N SER A 678 7.30 32.89 38.14
CA SER A 678 6.88 33.62 36.91
C SER A 678 6.20 32.72 35.83
N PRO A 679 5.58 33.28 34.75
CA PRO A 679 4.27 32.85 34.23
C PRO A 679 4.17 31.43 33.68
N ILE A 680 2.95 30.90 33.73
CA ILE A 680 2.52 29.63 33.13
C ILE A 680 3.03 29.54 31.68
N GLY A 681 3.77 28.48 31.36
CA GLY A 681 4.43 28.32 30.07
C GLY A 681 5.60 27.35 30.13
N THR A 682 6.29 27.15 29.00
CA THR A 682 7.47 26.28 28.91
C THR A 682 8.74 27.09 28.73
N LYS A 683 9.70 26.91 29.63
CA LYS A 683 11.06 27.46 29.55
C LYS A 683 12.01 26.36 29.07
N ASN A 684 12.80 26.65 28.04
CA ASN A 684 13.84 25.75 27.54
C ASN A 684 15.19 26.20 28.08
N LEU A 685 15.77 25.38 28.96
CA LEU A 685 17.03 25.61 29.64
C LEU A 685 18.13 24.73 29.03
N LYS A 686 19.37 25.21 29.08
CA LYS A 686 20.56 24.46 28.69
C LYS A 686 21.57 24.48 29.82
N PHE A 687 21.95 23.30 30.31
CA PHE A 687 22.97 23.18 31.34
C PHE A 687 24.24 22.53 30.80
N GLU A 688 25.38 23.07 31.18
CA GLU A 688 26.70 22.57 30.81
C GLU A 688 27.60 22.52 32.04
N PRO A 689 28.31 21.41 32.30
CA PRO A 689 29.37 21.37 33.29
C PRO A 689 30.59 22.17 32.80
N PHE A 690 31.17 22.94 33.72
CA PHE A 690 32.40 23.69 33.53
C PHE A 690 33.44 23.14 34.49
N ALA A 691 34.64 22.85 33.98
CA ALA A 691 35.82 22.56 34.80
C ALA A 691 36.91 23.57 34.49
N ASP A 692 37.55 24.10 35.54
CA ASP A 692 38.61 25.13 35.43
C ASP A 692 38.18 26.34 34.57
N GLY A 693 36.92 26.75 34.71
CA GLY A 693 36.35 27.92 34.01
C GLY A 693 35.97 27.70 32.54
N SER A 694 36.21 26.51 31.97
CA SER A 694 35.83 26.18 30.60
C SER A 694 34.70 25.16 30.57
N SER A 695 33.75 25.30 29.64
CA SER A 695 32.74 24.26 29.40
C SER A 695 33.44 22.97 29.00
N ILE A 696 33.08 21.89 29.67
CA ILE A 696 33.52 20.53 29.35
C ILE A 696 32.38 19.73 28.72
N ALA A 697 31.22 20.33 28.49
CA ALA A 697 30.08 19.65 27.88
C ALA A 697 30.34 19.33 26.39
N LEU A 698 30.14 18.07 25.99
CA LEU A 698 30.08 17.67 24.57
C LEU A 698 28.82 18.20 23.89
N GLU A 699 27.74 18.26 24.66
CA GLU A 699 26.49 18.93 24.31
C GLU A 699 25.80 19.42 25.59
N PRO A 700 25.01 20.52 25.51
CA PRO A 700 24.23 20.98 26.64
C PRO A 700 23.10 20.00 26.98
N LEU A 701 22.88 19.77 28.28
CA LEU A 701 21.66 19.15 28.78
C LEU A 701 20.47 20.08 28.52
N LYS A 702 19.50 19.63 27.73
CA LYS A 702 18.30 20.42 27.39
C LYS A 702 17.17 20.11 28.37
N VAL A 703 16.72 21.09 29.15
CA VAL A 703 15.60 20.92 30.09
C VAL A 703 14.42 21.78 29.63
N ALA A 704 13.29 21.16 29.30
CA ALA A 704 12.04 21.87 29.06
C ALA A 704 11.22 21.87 30.36
N LEU A 705 11.19 22.99 31.05
CA LEU A 705 10.46 23.17 32.31
C LEU A 705 9.11 23.86 32.02
N LYS A 706 8.01 23.13 32.22
CA LYS A 706 6.65 23.62 32.01
C LYS A 706 6.00 23.96 33.35
N THR A 707 5.64 25.22 33.52
CA THR A 707 4.90 25.71 34.69
C THR A 707 3.40 25.71 34.39
N THR A 708 2.56 25.12 35.26
CA THR A 708 1.09 25.05 35.10
C THR A 708 0.30 25.70 36.24
N ALA A 709 -0.97 26.03 35.98
CA ALA A 709 -1.87 26.55 37.00
C ALA A 709 -2.12 25.51 38.11
N PRO A 710 -2.15 25.91 39.40
CA PRO A 710 -2.41 25.01 40.51
C PRO A 710 -3.86 24.47 40.44
N ASN A 711 -4.04 23.16 40.48
CA ASN A 711 -5.34 22.49 40.39
C ASN A 711 -5.79 21.99 41.76
N TYR A 712 -6.56 22.81 42.49
CA TYR A 712 -7.17 22.45 43.76
C TYR A 712 -8.49 21.69 43.52
N LYS A 713 -8.47 20.36 43.68
CA LYS A 713 -9.65 19.50 43.57
C LYS A 713 -9.76 18.56 44.74
N LEU A 714 -10.99 18.21 45.08
CA LEU A 714 -11.25 17.32 46.19
C LEU A 714 -12.33 16.27 45.89
N LYS A 715 -12.38 15.25 46.75
CA LYS A 715 -13.50 14.31 46.85
C LYS A 715 -13.98 14.21 48.29
N PHE A 716 -15.29 14.28 48.51
CA PHE A 716 -15.86 14.05 49.83
C PHE A 716 -15.66 12.60 50.27
N VAL A 717 -15.23 12.39 51.50
CA VAL A 717 -14.97 11.05 52.05
C VAL A 717 -16.01 10.67 53.11
N GLY A 718 -16.36 11.59 54.01
CA GLY A 718 -17.34 11.31 55.06
C GLY A 718 -17.56 12.47 56.03
N GLN A 719 -18.53 12.30 56.91
CA GLN A 719 -18.86 13.27 57.96
C GLN A 719 -19.44 12.58 59.21
N SER A 720 -19.50 13.31 60.32
CA SER A 720 -20.27 12.90 61.50
C SER A 720 -21.79 12.87 61.24
N ALA A 721 -22.53 12.10 62.04
CA ALA A 721 -23.98 11.93 61.89
C ALA A 721 -24.77 13.23 62.10
N HIS A 722 -25.95 13.32 61.45
CA HIS A 722 -26.86 14.46 61.56
C HIS A 722 -27.42 14.64 62.98
N PRO A 723 -27.31 15.84 63.59
CA PRO A 723 -27.70 16.05 64.99
C PRO A 723 -29.21 16.26 65.21
N ARG A 724 -29.68 15.85 66.41
CA ARG A 724 -30.98 16.23 66.99
C ARG A 724 -30.75 16.99 68.30
N LEU A 725 -31.27 18.20 68.41
CA LEU A 725 -30.90 19.17 69.45
C LEU A 725 -32.13 19.91 69.98
N SER A 726 -32.19 20.18 71.29
CA SER A 726 -33.17 21.12 71.88
C SER A 726 -32.62 22.55 71.86
N PRO A 727 -33.47 23.59 71.99
CA PRO A 727 -32.99 24.97 72.15
C PRO A 727 -31.94 25.08 73.27
N ASN A 728 -30.87 25.85 73.04
CA ASN A 728 -29.68 26.05 73.91
C ASN A 728 -28.69 24.87 74.02
N SER A 729 -28.67 23.93 73.06
CA SER A 729 -27.70 22.81 73.05
C SER A 729 -26.65 22.94 71.93
N THR A 730 -25.50 22.27 72.09
CA THR A 730 -24.36 22.29 71.15
C THR A 730 -23.95 20.88 70.68
N LYS A 731 -23.26 20.79 69.52
CA LYS A 731 -22.72 19.53 68.98
C LYS A 731 -21.48 19.73 68.11
N THR A 732 -20.41 18.99 68.38
CA THR A 732 -19.21 18.90 67.52
C THR A 732 -19.45 18.03 66.28
N MET A 733 -18.97 18.50 65.13
CA MET A 733 -19.12 17.90 63.82
C MET A 733 -17.77 17.77 63.10
N THR A 734 -17.62 16.75 62.24
CA THR A 734 -16.40 16.53 61.45
C THR A 734 -16.69 16.33 59.95
N PHE A 735 -15.77 16.78 59.11
CA PHE A 735 -15.76 16.53 57.66
C PHE A 735 -14.43 15.94 57.21
N LYS A 736 -14.49 14.88 56.39
CA LYS A 736 -13.34 14.24 55.75
C LYS A 736 -13.35 14.47 54.25
N MET A 737 -12.23 14.94 53.70
CA MET A 737 -12.08 15.31 52.29
C MET A 737 -10.75 14.82 51.75
N LYS A 738 -10.76 14.14 50.60
CA LYS A 738 -9.56 13.66 49.89
C LYS A 738 -9.05 14.74 48.95
N ASN A 739 -7.76 15.06 48.99
CA ASN A 739 -7.11 15.87 47.98
C ASN A 739 -6.98 15.06 46.68
N THR A 740 -7.68 15.48 45.64
CA THR A 740 -7.62 14.88 44.29
C THR A 740 -7.02 15.84 43.26
N GLY A 741 -6.48 16.97 43.74
CA GLY A 741 -5.78 17.97 42.96
C GLY A 741 -4.35 17.56 42.65
N THR A 742 -3.59 18.50 42.07
CA THR A 742 -2.17 18.31 41.76
C THR A 742 -1.24 19.05 42.72
N VAL A 743 -1.80 19.76 43.70
CA VAL A 743 -1.07 20.60 44.65
C VAL A 743 -1.42 20.18 46.07
N SER A 744 -0.43 20.24 46.96
CA SER A 744 -0.59 19.96 48.39
C SER A 744 -1.47 21.04 49.04
N TRP A 745 -2.26 20.65 50.03
CA TRP A 745 -3.06 21.57 50.83
C TRP A 745 -2.37 21.86 52.15
N TYR A 746 -2.50 23.10 52.61
CA TYR A 746 -1.88 23.57 53.84
C TYR A 746 -2.98 24.13 54.72
N ASP A 747 -2.86 23.92 56.02
CA ASP A 747 -3.70 24.60 57.00
C ASP A 747 -3.06 25.93 57.45
N SER A 748 -3.71 26.66 58.36
CA SER A 748 -3.22 27.96 58.80
C SER A 748 -1.92 27.96 59.61
N VAL A 749 -1.35 26.80 59.97
CA VAL A 749 -0.02 26.72 60.61
C VAL A 749 1.10 26.84 59.59
N THR A 750 0.99 26.07 58.51
CA THR A 750 2.11 25.85 57.57
C THR A 750 1.95 26.63 56.27
N ALA A 751 0.76 27.16 55.96
CA ALA A 751 0.54 27.91 54.73
C ALA A 751 1.56 29.06 54.54
N GLY A 752 1.85 29.84 55.59
CA GLY A 752 2.84 30.92 55.52
C GLY A 752 4.30 30.47 55.42
N GLN A 753 4.62 29.22 55.79
CA GLN A 753 5.98 28.65 55.63
C GLN A 753 6.24 28.17 54.20
N HIS A 754 5.18 28.01 53.42
CA HIS A 754 5.20 27.52 52.04
C HIS A 754 4.70 28.58 51.05
N ASP A 755 4.69 29.86 51.45
CA ASP A 755 4.22 31.00 50.66
C ASP A 755 2.88 30.74 49.94
N THR A 756 1.93 30.16 50.66
CA THR A 756 0.63 29.74 50.13
C THR A 756 -0.51 30.08 51.09
N HIS A 757 -1.72 29.78 50.66
CA HIS A 757 -2.97 30.13 51.35
C HIS A 757 -3.59 28.90 52.03
N PRO A 758 -4.18 29.04 53.24
CA PRO A 758 -4.72 27.91 53.97
C PRO A 758 -6.05 27.42 53.39
N VAL A 759 -6.31 26.11 53.54
CA VAL A 759 -7.63 25.56 53.26
C VAL A 759 -8.57 25.84 54.43
N THR A 760 -9.66 26.56 54.17
CA THR A 760 -10.67 26.97 55.14
C THR A 760 -12.03 26.38 54.78
N LEU A 761 -12.73 25.81 55.77
CA LEU A 761 -14.12 25.37 55.63
C LEU A 761 -15.08 26.55 55.92
N ILE A 762 -15.96 26.86 54.97
CA ILE A 762 -16.92 27.97 55.06
C ILE A 762 -18.37 27.51 54.90
N THR A 763 -19.33 28.32 55.36
CA THR A 763 -20.76 28.15 55.04
C THR A 763 -21.07 28.59 53.59
N THR A 764 -22.10 28.01 52.97
CA THR A 764 -22.46 28.32 51.56
C THR A 764 -23.97 28.19 51.27
N ARG A 765 -24.42 28.58 50.06
CA ARG A 765 -25.82 28.91 49.65
C ARG A 765 -26.47 30.02 50.51
N HIS A 766 -26.12 31.30 50.50
CA HIS A 766 -25.14 32.11 49.75
C HIS A 766 -23.70 31.93 50.25
N LEU A 767 -22.70 32.25 49.42
CA LEU A 767 -21.29 32.15 49.81
C LEU A 767 -21.03 32.93 51.10
N ALA A 768 -20.49 32.24 52.10
CA ALA A 768 -20.11 32.83 53.38
C ALA A 768 -21.29 33.50 54.14
N ARG A 769 -22.47 32.85 54.13
CA ARG A 769 -23.66 33.29 54.88
C ARG A 769 -23.47 33.07 56.39
N GLN A 770 -23.92 34.01 57.22
CA GLN A 770 -24.00 33.77 58.67
C GLN A 770 -25.00 32.64 58.98
N SER A 771 -24.55 31.57 59.65
CA SER A 771 -25.45 30.48 60.05
C SER A 771 -26.17 30.81 61.36
N ALA A 772 -27.46 30.47 61.44
CA ALA A 772 -28.23 30.49 62.69
C ALA A 772 -27.70 29.49 63.74
N PHE A 773 -26.76 28.62 63.35
CA PHE A 773 -26.14 27.62 64.22
C PHE A 773 -24.67 27.93 64.55
N GLY A 774 -24.18 29.12 64.17
CA GLY A 774 -22.76 29.47 64.07
C GLY A 774 -22.19 30.42 65.12
N ALA A 775 -22.84 30.57 66.27
CA ALA A 775 -22.41 31.52 67.32
C ALA A 775 -20.96 31.29 67.82
N ASN A 776 -20.37 30.12 67.57
CA ASN A 776 -19.02 29.72 67.98
C ASN A 776 -18.04 29.51 66.82
N PHE A 777 -18.31 30.05 65.62
CA PHE A 777 -17.42 29.90 64.45
C PHE A 777 -16.20 30.85 64.52
N ALA A 778 -15.05 30.38 64.05
CA ALA A 778 -13.79 31.11 64.16
C ALA A 778 -13.72 32.28 63.16
N ARG A 779 -13.44 33.48 63.69
CA ARG A 779 -13.11 34.73 62.98
C ARG A 779 -14.19 35.44 62.16
N ASP A 780 -15.28 34.80 61.77
CA ASP A 780 -16.51 35.42 61.25
C ASP A 780 -17.61 34.35 61.27
N ALA A 781 -18.90 34.69 61.41
CA ALA A 781 -20.01 33.71 61.52
C ALA A 781 -20.24 32.82 60.27
N ASN A 782 -19.28 32.78 59.34
CA ASN A 782 -19.28 32.06 58.08
C ASN A 782 -17.99 31.23 57.79
N ARG A 783 -16.91 31.37 58.58
CA ARG A 783 -15.67 30.57 58.49
C ARG A 783 -15.60 29.63 59.69
N LEU A 784 -15.67 28.34 59.45
CA LEU A 784 -15.83 27.36 60.53
C LEU A 784 -14.49 26.95 61.12
N THR A 785 -13.54 26.57 60.27
CA THR A 785 -12.20 26.14 60.67
C THR A 785 -11.24 26.21 59.49
N ASN A 786 -9.97 26.50 59.77
CA ASN A 786 -8.86 26.48 58.82
C ASN A 786 -7.69 25.63 59.32
N ARG A 787 -8.00 24.68 60.21
CA ARG A 787 -7.05 23.75 60.82
C ARG A 787 -7.41 22.33 60.44
N PHE A 788 -6.37 21.52 60.17
CA PHE A 788 -6.54 20.10 59.95
C PHE A 788 -6.45 19.40 61.30
N THR A 789 -7.49 18.67 61.68
CA THR A 789 -7.51 17.90 62.93
C THR A 789 -6.71 16.62 62.76
N LYS A 790 -6.80 15.97 61.58
CA LYS A 790 -6.03 14.78 61.20
C LYS A 790 -5.80 14.73 59.69
N VAL A 791 -4.68 14.13 59.28
CA VAL A 791 -4.40 13.78 57.88
C VAL A 791 -4.15 12.27 57.79
N TYR A 792 -4.77 11.64 56.79
CA TYR A 792 -4.70 10.21 56.54
C TYR A 792 -4.08 9.95 55.16
N GLU A 793 -3.45 8.78 55.02
CA GLU A 793 -3.10 8.23 53.72
C GLU A 793 -4.33 7.93 52.87
N SER A 794 -4.08 7.65 51.59
CA SER A 794 -5.14 7.41 50.61
C SER A 794 -6.04 6.20 50.91
N ASP A 795 -5.58 5.29 51.78
CA ASP A 795 -6.25 4.08 52.29
C ASP A 795 -6.93 4.28 53.66
N GLY A 796 -6.76 5.46 54.29
CA GLY A 796 -7.35 5.80 55.59
C GLY A 796 -6.46 5.54 56.81
N ALA A 797 -5.21 5.10 56.63
CA ALA A 797 -4.24 5.01 57.73
C ALA A 797 -3.83 6.42 58.23
N THR A 798 -3.69 6.62 59.55
CA THR A 798 -3.33 7.94 60.10
C THR A 798 -1.82 8.15 60.00
N LEU A 799 -1.38 9.31 59.54
CA LEU A 799 0.05 9.67 59.50
C LEU A 799 0.49 10.40 60.78
N ALA A 800 1.73 10.15 61.22
CA ALA A 800 2.39 10.91 62.27
C ALA A 800 3.53 11.79 61.71
N ALA A 801 3.65 13.00 62.29
CA ALA A 801 4.47 14.17 61.94
C ALA A 801 4.04 14.95 60.68
N ASN A 802 3.73 16.25 60.88
CA ASN A 802 3.20 17.24 59.92
C ASN A 802 1.75 17.07 59.44
N GLN A 803 0.82 16.95 60.39
CA GLN A 803 -0.63 16.94 60.19
C GLN A 803 -1.22 18.25 59.59
N HIS A 804 -0.37 19.24 59.31
CA HIS A 804 -0.75 20.55 58.76
C HIS A 804 -0.69 20.62 57.23
N VAL A 805 -0.24 19.54 56.57
CA VAL A 805 -0.08 19.45 55.11
C VAL A 805 -0.73 18.18 54.59
N ALA A 806 -1.48 18.26 53.48
CA ALA A 806 -2.07 17.10 52.80
C ALA A 806 -1.66 17.04 51.33
N GLN A 807 -0.89 16.02 50.97
CA GLN A 807 -0.42 15.75 49.62
C GLN A 807 -1.58 15.31 48.70
N PRO A 808 -1.42 15.43 47.36
CA PRO A 808 -2.33 14.78 46.42
C PRO A 808 -2.56 13.30 46.76
N GLY A 809 -3.81 12.91 46.90
CA GLY A 809 -4.22 11.56 47.28
C GLY A 809 -4.50 11.36 48.77
N GLN A 810 -4.11 12.27 49.66
CA GLN A 810 -4.34 12.15 51.11
C GLN A 810 -5.72 12.69 51.53
N ILE A 811 -6.18 12.32 52.73
CA ILE A 811 -7.49 12.68 53.28
C ILE A 811 -7.31 13.59 54.50
N VAL A 812 -7.99 14.72 54.53
CA VAL A 812 -8.01 15.67 55.65
C VAL A 812 -9.31 15.55 56.44
N GLU A 813 -9.24 15.52 57.76
CA GLU A 813 -10.36 15.70 58.69
C GLU A 813 -10.33 17.11 59.30
N MET A 814 -11.47 17.80 59.25
CA MET A 814 -11.67 19.14 59.83
C MET A 814 -12.86 19.10 60.80
N GLU A 815 -12.70 19.72 61.98
CA GLU A 815 -13.70 19.73 63.06
C GLU A 815 -14.29 21.14 63.31
N PHE A 816 -15.59 21.22 63.61
CA PHE A 816 -16.31 22.47 63.95
C PHE A 816 -17.50 22.21 64.90
N VAL A 817 -18.05 23.24 65.57
CA VAL A 817 -19.11 23.11 66.58
C VAL A 817 -20.40 23.83 66.16
N LEU A 818 -21.55 23.13 66.21
CA LEU A 818 -22.90 23.69 66.00
C LEU A 818 -23.56 24.07 67.34
N THR A 819 -24.39 25.12 67.35
CA THR A 819 -25.12 25.62 68.54
C THR A 819 -26.56 26.03 68.18
N VAL A 820 -27.58 25.63 68.95
CA VAL A 820 -29.00 26.00 68.68
C VAL A 820 -29.47 27.13 69.60
N ASP A 821 -29.97 28.23 69.02
CA ASP A 821 -30.51 29.38 69.76
C ASP A 821 -31.82 29.04 70.52
N ALA A 822 -32.03 29.68 71.69
CA ALA A 822 -33.23 29.55 72.52
C ALA A 822 -34.55 29.79 71.79
N LYS A 823 -34.56 30.68 70.79
CA LYS A 823 -35.74 31.12 70.04
C LYS A 823 -35.99 30.26 68.80
N GLN A 824 -35.12 29.29 68.50
CA GLN A 824 -35.22 28.48 67.29
C GLN A 824 -36.47 27.58 67.33
N LYS A 825 -37.31 27.68 66.30
CA LYS A 825 -38.54 26.87 66.21
C LYS A 825 -38.19 25.38 66.03
N ALA A 826 -39.00 24.49 66.59
CA ALA A 826 -38.90 23.07 66.32
C ALA A 826 -39.09 22.81 64.81
N GLY A 827 -38.28 21.93 64.25
CA GLY A 827 -38.24 21.68 62.80
C GLY A 827 -36.90 21.12 62.33
N ARG A 828 -36.81 20.80 61.03
CA ARG A 828 -35.59 20.28 60.40
C ARG A 828 -34.95 21.36 59.55
N TYR A 829 -33.68 21.64 59.80
CA TYR A 829 -32.87 22.64 59.12
C TYR A 829 -31.72 21.96 58.36
N ARG A 830 -31.23 22.57 57.29
CA ARG A 830 -30.07 22.08 56.54
C ARG A 830 -29.05 23.20 56.37
N GLU A 831 -27.80 22.92 56.72
CA GLU A 831 -26.67 23.85 56.51
C GLU A 831 -25.71 23.26 55.47
N TYR A 832 -25.16 24.12 54.61
CA TYR A 832 -24.21 23.74 53.55
C TYR A 832 -22.82 24.30 53.83
N PHE A 833 -21.79 23.54 53.48
CA PHE A 833 -20.39 23.88 53.70
C PHE A 833 -19.54 23.63 52.45
N MET A 834 -18.50 24.43 52.27
CA MET A 834 -17.53 24.29 51.18
C MET A 834 -16.11 24.61 51.67
N PRO A 835 -15.09 23.81 51.34
CA PRO A 835 -13.71 24.19 51.55
C PRO A 835 -13.21 25.11 50.44
N ILE A 836 -12.40 26.09 50.81
CA ILE A 836 -11.77 27.07 49.92
C ILE A 836 -10.29 27.23 50.25
N VAL A 837 -9.50 27.69 49.28
CA VAL A 837 -8.13 28.15 49.53
C VAL A 837 -8.18 29.66 49.80
N ASP A 838 -8.18 30.02 51.09
CA ASP A 838 -8.56 31.36 51.57
C ASP A 838 -7.47 32.40 51.29
N GLY A 839 -7.75 33.34 50.38
CA GLY A 839 -6.81 34.37 49.90
C GLY A 839 -6.18 34.10 48.52
N SER A 840 -6.40 32.91 47.92
CA SER A 840 -5.87 32.56 46.60
C SER A 840 -6.76 33.06 45.45
N LEU A 841 -6.16 33.40 44.30
CA LEU A 841 -6.90 33.62 43.04
C LEU A 841 -7.59 32.34 42.55
N TYR A 842 -7.10 31.16 42.95
CA TYR A 842 -7.65 29.85 42.64
C TYR A 842 -8.33 29.21 43.87
N TRP A 843 -9.21 29.98 44.53
CA TRP A 843 -9.79 29.61 45.83
C TRP A 843 -10.84 28.49 45.82
N LYS A 844 -11.48 28.20 44.68
CA LYS A 844 -12.60 27.24 44.61
C LYS A 844 -12.10 25.79 44.51
N MET A 845 -12.47 24.96 45.48
CA MET A 845 -12.07 23.53 45.52
C MET A 845 -13.19 22.55 45.11
N GLY A 846 -14.42 23.03 44.92
CA GLY A 846 -15.44 22.34 44.13
C GLY A 846 -16.43 21.42 44.84
N LEU A 847 -16.67 21.53 46.16
CA LEU A 847 -17.61 20.65 46.86
C LEU A 847 -18.61 21.35 47.80
N LEU A 848 -19.85 20.82 47.83
CA LEU A 848 -20.91 21.18 48.76
C LEU A 848 -21.18 20.00 49.71
N ALA A 849 -20.69 20.07 50.95
CA ALA A 849 -21.12 19.17 52.02
C ALA A 849 -22.34 19.77 52.74
N TRP A 850 -23.18 18.95 53.40
CA TRP A 850 -24.30 19.47 54.18
C TRP A 850 -24.61 18.62 55.41
N THR A 851 -25.27 19.23 56.39
CA THR A 851 -25.84 18.49 57.52
C THR A 851 -27.27 18.91 57.82
N ASP A 852 -28.13 17.92 58.07
CA ASP A 852 -29.48 18.14 58.59
C ASP A 852 -29.45 18.27 60.12
N ILE A 853 -30.17 19.25 60.67
CA ILE A 853 -30.23 19.56 62.10
C ILE A 853 -31.71 19.52 62.50
N THR A 854 -32.10 18.63 63.42
CA THR A 854 -33.49 18.53 63.91
C THR A 854 -33.64 19.22 65.26
N VAL A 855 -34.58 20.17 65.39
CA VAL A 855 -34.92 20.91 66.63
C VAL A 855 -36.27 20.45 67.21
N THR A 856 -36.40 20.22 68.53
CA THR A 856 -37.60 19.65 69.22
C THR A 856 -38.40 20.65 70.09
N ASN A 857 -39.67 20.32 70.46
CA ASN A 857 -40.58 21.11 71.34
C ASN A 857 -40.34 20.87 72.86
N GLY A 858 -40.61 21.87 73.72
CA GLY A 858 -40.43 21.79 75.20
C GLY A 858 -41.65 21.27 76.01
N PRO A 859 -41.56 21.11 77.35
CA PRO A 859 -42.47 20.26 78.16
C PRO A 859 -43.88 20.80 78.50
N ASN A 860 -44.10 22.09 78.81
CA ASN A 860 -45.44 22.64 79.15
C ASN A 860 -45.85 23.76 78.18
N ARG A 861 -46.90 23.55 77.35
CA ARG A 861 -47.43 24.55 76.41
C ARG A 861 -48.93 24.44 76.20
N ALA A 862 -49.61 25.57 76.06
CA ALA A 862 -51.05 25.67 75.85
C ALA A 862 -51.40 26.13 74.42
N ALA A 863 -52.58 25.75 73.93
CA ALA A 863 -53.22 26.33 72.75
C ALA A 863 -54.68 26.69 73.06
N PHE A 864 -55.20 27.79 72.50
CA PHE A 864 -56.57 28.23 72.78
C PHE A 864 -57.57 27.31 72.06
N ALA A 865 -58.65 26.93 72.74
CA ALA A 865 -59.61 25.94 72.23
C ALA A 865 -61.07 26.44 72.18
N GLY A 866 -61.42 27.53 72.88
CA GLY A 866 -62.76 28.12 72.81
C GLY A 866 -63.14 28.94 74.03
N GLN A 867 -64.30 29.60 73.98
CA GLN A 867 -64.81 30.44 75.06
C GLN A 867 -66.32 30.62 75.02
N SER A 868 -66.92 31.11 76.11
CA SER A 868 -68.31 31.55 76.15
C SER A 868 -68.54 32.79 75.28
N ALA A 869 -69.82 33.10 75.01
CA ALA A 869 -70.19 34.40 74.45
C ALA A 869 -69.77 35.56 75.37
N TYR A 870 -69.61 36.74 74.79
CA TYR A 870 -69.21 37.95 75.51
C TYR A 870 -70.31 38.41 76.49
N PRO A 871 -69.99 38.55 77.80
CA PRO A 871 -71.00 38.90 78.81
C PRO A 871 -71.53 40.33 78.69
N THR A 872 -72.81 40.54 78.98
CA THR A 872 -73.41 41.86 79.22
C THR A 872 -73.98 41.88 80.64
N ILE A 873 -73.63 42.90 81.42
CA ILE A 873 -73.89 42.93 82.87
C ILE A 873 -74.41 44.31 83.29
N SER A 874 -75.46 44.34 84.10
CA SER A 874 -75.94 45.58 84.73
C SER A 874 -75.16 45.86 86.02
N PRO A 875 -74.94 47.13 86.42
CA PRO A 875 -74.30 47.47 87.68
C PRO A 875 -75.00 46.78 88.87
N GLY A 876 -74.23 46.11 89.71
CA GLY A 876 -74.69 45.29 90.84
C GLY A 876 -75.00 43.82 90.52
N ALA A 877 -75.01 43.41 89.25
CA ALA A 877 -75.30 42.03 88.83
C ALA A 877 -74.02 41.16 88.67
N ARG A 878 -74.22 39.83 88.59
CA ARG A 878 -73.19 38.82 88.33
C ARG A 878 -73.54 37.99 87.09
N GLN A 879 -72.56 37.70 86.24
CA GLN A 879 -72.73 36.93 85.00
C GLN A 879 -71.60 35.88 84.82
N ASN A 880 -71.94 34.64 84.46
CA ASN A 880 -70.99 33.54 84.26
C ASN A 880 -70.34 33.56 82.85
N ALA A 881 -69.10 33.08 82.77
CA ALA A 881 -68.29 32.93 81.55
C ALA A 881 -67.36 31.69 81.64
N TYR A 882 -66.85 31.22 80.50
CA TYR A 882 -65.84 30.15 80.48
C TYR A 882 -64.78 30.34 79.40
N LEU A 883 -63.58 29.78 79.63
CA LEU A 883 -62.48 29.68 78.66
C LEU A 883 -61.95 28.25 78.56
N ARG A 884 -61.57 27.82 77.34
CA ARG A 884 -61.03 26.48 77.07
C ARG A 884 -59.63 26.52 76.45
N PHE A 885 -58.74 25.64 76.91
CA PHE A 885 -57.38 25.50 76.41
C PHE A 885 -56.97 24.04 76.22
N LYS A 886 -56.28 23.74 75.11
CA LYS A 886 -55.69 22.43 74.80
C LYS A 886 -54.27 22.34 75.34
N ASN A 887 -53.94 21.26 76.05
CA ASN A 887 -52.56 20.97 76.42
C ASN A 887 -51.80 20.48 75.18
N ILE A 888 -50.82 21.24 74.69
CA ILE A 888 -49.95 20.86 73.55
C ILE A 888 -48.50 20.63 74.00
N GLY A 889 -48.25 20.62 75.31
CA GLY A 889 -46.97 20.27 75.90
C GLY A 889 -46.75 18.76 75.92
N GLY A 890 -45.56 18.35 76.35
CA GLY A 890 -45.20 16.95 76.56
C GLY A 890 -45.59 16.39 77.93
N SER A 891 -46.14 17.19 78.84
CA SER A 891 -46.46 16.82 80.23
C SER A 891 -47.94 17.06 80.58
N SER A 892 -48.50 16.26 81.49
CA SER A 892 -49.89 16.36 81.97
C SER A 892 -50.12 17.58 82.88
N TRP A 893 -51.29 18.20 82.81
CA TRP A 893 -51.70 19.32 83.68
C TRP A 893 -52.62 18.85 84.80
N TYR A 894 -52.47 19.43 85.99
CA TYR A 894 -53.26 19.12 87.18
C TYR A 894 -53.86 20.41 87.74
N ASP A 895 -55.08 20.36 88.28
CA ASP A 895 -55.68 21.51 88.97
C ASP A 895 -55.42 21.51 90.48
N THR A 896 -55.86 22.55 91.20
CA THR A 896 -55.54 22.71 92.63
C THR A 896 -56.13 21.62 93.54
N THR A 897 -57.11 20.83 93.08
CA THR A 897 -57.76 19.79 93.91
C THR A 897 -57.12 18.42 93.81
N SER A 898 -56.35 18.13 92.74
CA SER A 898 -55.76 16.80 92.50
C SER A 898 -54.25 16.81 92.24
N THR A 899 -53.57 17.95 92.41
CA THR A 899 -52.14 18.07 92.10
C THR A 899 -51.26 17.20 93.00
N PRO A 900 -50.42 16.28 92.44
CA PRO A 900 -49.48 15.48 93.21
C PRO A 900 -48.38 16.32 93.87
N SER A 901 -47.85 15.85 95.01
CA SER A 901 -46.72 16.50 95.69
C SER A 901 -45.51 16.68 94.76
N GLY A 902 -44.94 17.88 94.70
CA GLY A 902 -43.81 18.24 93.83
C GLY A 902 -44.20 18.68 92.41
N ILE A 903 -45.46 18.53 92.00
CA ILE A 903 -46.00 19.10 90.77
C ILE A 903 -46.79 20.37 91.11
N ARG A 904 -46.84 21.33 90.19
CA ARG A 904 -47.51 22.61 90.39
C ARG A 904 -48.78 22.68 89.56
N PRO A 905 -49.90 23.17 90.13
CA PRO A 905 -51.19 23.18 89.44
C PRO A 905 -51.19 24.19 88.29
N VAL A 906 -52.05 23.96 87.31
CA VAL A 906 -52.37 24.94 86.27
C VAL A 906 -53.67 25.67 86.64
N VAL A 907 -53.62 26.99 86.67
CA VAL A 907 -54.76 27.87 86.99
C VAL A 907 -54.99 28.88 85.87
N LEU A 908 -56.17 29.48 85.83
CA LEU A 908 -56.48 30.57 84.90
C LEU A 908 -56.30 31.92 85.58
N SER A 909 -55.30 32.68 85.14
CA SER A 909 -54.97 33.99 85.69
C SER A 909 -55.30 35.11 84.69
N THR A 910 -55.66 36.28 85.22
CA THR A 910 -55.71 37.51 84.43
C THR A 910 -54.34 37.84 83.84
N SER A 911 -54.32 38.43 82.65
CA SER A 911 -53.09 38.75 81.93
C SER A 911 -53.09 40.15 81.35
N ARG A 912 -51.94 40.53 80.78
CA ARG A 912 -51.61 41.87 80.26
C ARG A 912 -51.85 43.02 81.25
N PRO A 913 -50.97 43.19 82.26
CA PRO A 913 -49.87 42.29 82.64
C PRO A 913 -50.37 41.05 83.40
N LEU A 914 -49.56 39.98 83.42
CA LEU A 914 -49.89 38.73 84.11
C LEU A 914 -50.10 38.96 85.61
N GLY A 915 -51.23 38.48 86.13
CA GLY A 915 -51.60 38.60 87.55
C GLY A 915 -52.28 39.92 87.96
N ARG A 916 -52.84 40.70 87.02
CA ARG A 916 -53.50 41.98 87.36
C ARG A 916 -54.85 41.81 88.06
N THR A 917 -55.20 42.69 88.99
CA THR A 917 -56.56 42.74 89.55
C THR A 917 -57.56 43.25 88.50
N SER A 918 -58.70 42.57 88.37
CA SER A 918 -59.81 42.95 87.49
C SER A 918 -60.90 43.70 88.25
N GLU A 919 -61.35 44.85 87.73
CA GLU A 919 -62.46 45.64 88.30
C GLU A 919 -63.81 44.90 88.26
N LEU A 920 -63.94 43.93 87.35
CA LEU A 920 -65.10 43.04 87.21
C LEU A 920 -64.91 41.70 87.95
N GLY A 921 -63.75 41.51 88.59
CA GLY A 921 -63.32 40.28 89.22
C GLY A 921 -63.78 40.11 90.68
N GLY A 922 -64.86 40.77 91.11
CA GLY A 922 -65.34 40.70 92.50
C GLY A 922 -65.63 39.28 93.01
N SER A 923 -65.79 38.32 92.09
CA SER A 923 -65.98 36.88 92.35
C SER A 923 -64.75 36.01 92.05
N PHE A 924 -63.60 36.59 91.70
CA PHE A 924 -62.35 35.86 91.44
C PHE A 924 -61.57 35.61 92.73
N ALA A 925 -60.84 34.50 92.77
CA ALA A 925 -59.96 34.17 93.88
C ALA A 925 -58.73 35.09 93.88
N SER A 926 -58.26 35.45 95.08
CA SER A 926 -57.21 36.47 95.33
C SER A 926 -57.56 37.82 94.70
N PRO A 927 -58.00 38.82 95.49
CA PRO A 927 -58.92 39.90 95.08
C PRO A 927 -58.78 40.30 93.60
N GLY A 928 -59.57 39.66 92.74
CA GLY A 928 -59.70 39.95 91.31
C GLY A 928 -58.66 39.38 90.32
N VAL A 929 -57.78 38.45 90.70
CA VAL A 929 -56.62 38.02 89.85
C VAL A 929 -56.77 36.61 89.24
N VAL A 930 -57.17 35.61 90.03
CA VAL A 930 -57.26 34.22 89.56
C VAL A 930 -58.71 33.90 89.28
N ALA A 931 -59.05 33.83 88.00
CA ALA A 931 -60.42 33.65 87.55
C ALA A 931 -60.95 32.25 87.90
N ALA A 932 -60.11 31.22 87.78
CA ALA A 932 -60.47 29.85 88.14
C ALA A 932 -59.23 29.04 88.59
N THR A 933 -59.36 28.29 89.68
CA THR A 933 -58.30 27.44 90.25
C THR A 933 -58.51 25.95 89.96
N THR A 934 -59.73 25.54 89.64
CA THR A 934 -60.10 24.17 89.31
C THR A 934 -60.54 24.04 87.85
N PHE A 935 -60.46 22.82 87.32
CA PHE A 935 -60.99 22.50 86.00
C PHE A 935 -62.49 22.23 86.13
N ALA A 936 -63.31 23.01 85.44
CA ALA A 936 -64.76 22.81 85.46
C ALA A 936 -65.14 21.54 84.67
N LYS A 937 -64.48 21.33 83.53
CA LYS A 937 -64.61 20.14 82.67
C LYS A 937 -63.30 19.86 81.93
N VAL A 938 -63.02 18.59 81.66
CA VAL A 938 -61.95 18.17 80.74
C VAL A 938 -62.58 17.38 79.59
N TYR A 939 -62.11 17.66 78.38
CA TYR A 939 -62.57 17.06 77.14
C TYR A 939 -61.45 16.30 76.47
N GLU A 940 -61.82 15.27 75.72
CA GLU A 940 -60.92 14.70 74.73
C GLU A 940 -60.59 15.73 73.64
N SER A 941 -59.55 15.44 72.87
CA SER A 941 -59.05 16.36 71.85
C SER A 941 -60.07 16.71 70.74
N ASP A 942 -61.16 15.94 70.64
CA ASP A 942 -62.30 16.10 69.72
C ASP A 942 -63.51 16.83 70.34
N GLY A 943 -63.44 17.18 71.63
CA GLY A 943 -64.48 17.93 72.34
C GLY A 943 -65.55 17.08 73.05
N ALA A 944 -65.43 15.75 73.09
CA ALA A 944 -66.30 14.90 73.92
C ALA A 944 -66.00 15.09 75.42
N THR A 945 -67.02 15.22 76.27
CA THR A 945 -66.84 15.46 77.71
C THR A 945 -66.50 14.16 78.43
N LEU A 946 -65.45 14.16 79.26
CA LEU A 946 -65.10 13.02 80.12
C LEU A 946 -65.76 13.18 81.52
N ALA A 947 -65.90 12.08 82.27
CA ALA A 947 -66.74 11.97 83.48
C ALA A 947 -66.48 13.01 84.61
N ALA A 948 -67.45 13.18 85.51
CA ALA A 948 -67.62 14.35 86.40
C ALA A 948 -66.54 14.66 87.47
N ASN A 949 -65.49 13.84 87.65
CA ASN A 949 -64.43 14.04 88.65
C ASN A 949 -63.01 14.19 88.03
N GLN A 950 -62.91 14.76 86.82
CA GLN A 950 -61.62 14.87 86.13
C GLN A 950 -60.90 16.20 86.41
N HIS A 951 -59.82 16.11 87.18
CA HIS A 951 -58.99 17.23 87.63
C HIS A 951 -57.59 17.25 86.98
N VAL A 952 -57.38 16.41 85.96
CA VAL A 952 -56.10 16.21 85.23
C VAL A 952 -56.34 16.19 83.72
N ALA A 953 -55.46 16.83 82.96
CA ALA A 953 -55.49 16.87 81.49
C ALA A 953 -54.18 16.43 80.86
N GLN A 954 -54.23 15.34 80.08
CA GLN A 954 -53.09 14.79 79.35
C GLN A 954 -52.70 15.64 78.13
N PRO A 955 -51.47 15.49 77.59
CA PRO A 955 -51.13 16.06 76.29
C PRO A 955 -52.18 15.73 75.22
N GLY A 956 -52.70 16.76 74.58
CA GLY A 956 -53.76 16.71 73.59
C GLY A 956 -55.17 16.97 74.12
N GLN A 957 -55.44 16.92 75.43
CA GLN A 957 -56.77 17.14 75.99
C GLN A 957 -57.09 18.63 76.20
N ILE A 958 -58.38 18.96 76.28
CA ILE A 958 -58.87 20.34 76.42
C ILE A 958 -59.49 20.55 77.79
N VAL A 959 -59.08 21.61 78.48
CA VAL A 959 -59.57 22.00 79.81
C VAL A 959 -60.48 23.20 79.69
N GLN A 960 -61.64 23.17 80.36
CA GLN A 960 -62.53 24.33 80.56
C GLN A 960 -62.39 24.89 81.97
N PHE A 961 -62.25 26.21 82.04
CA PHE A 961 -62.28 27.01 83.24
C PHE A 961 -63.57 27.84 83.28
N ASP A 962 -64.37 27.66 84.32
CA ASP A 962 -65.62 28.42 84.54
C ASP A 962 -65.40 29.47 85.62
N PHE A 963 -65.89 30.69 85.39
CA PHE A 963 -65.79 31.81 86.31
C PHE A 963 -66.92 32.82 86.10
N SER A 964 -67.00 33.85 86.93
CA SER A 964 -68.05 34.88 86.79
C SER A 964 -67.50 36.29 86.94
N PHE A 965 -68.02 37.21 86.14
CA PHE A 965 -67.82 38.65 86.33
C PHE A 965 -68.91 39.21 87.24
N THR A 966 -68.55 40.19 88.07
CA THR A 966 -69.45 40.95 88.94
C THR A 966 -69.19 42.43 88.72
N ALA A 967 -70.20 43.19 88.31
CA ALA A 967 -70.06 44.64 88.08
C ALA A 967 -70.45 45.42 89.34
N PRO A 968 -69.56 46.23 89.94
CA PRO A 968 -69.93 47.12 91.04
C PRO A 968 -71.02 48.12 90.64
N SER A 969 -71.89 48.52 91.57
CA SER A 969 -73.04 49.41 91.30
C SER A 969 -72.67 50.79 90.76
N GLY A 970 -71.44 51.27 90.99
CA GLY A 970 -70.92 52.54 90.48
C GLY A 970 -70.01 52.41 89.26
N LEU A 971 -69.88 51.23 88.66
CA LEU A 971 -68.98 51.01 87.53
C LEU A 971 -69.53 51.67 86.26
N ALA A 972 -68.71 52.46 85.57
CA ALA A 972 -69.15 53.23 84.41
C ALA A 972 -69.64 52.31 83.28
N PRO A 973 -70.78 52.63 82.64
CA PRO A 973 -71.31 51.83 81.54
C PRO A 973 -70.44 51.98 80.30
N LYS A 974 -69.69 50.92 79.97
CA LYS A 974 -68.82 50.81 78.79
C LYS A 974 -68.41 49.35 78.56
N LEU A 975 -67.65 49.13 77.49
CA LEU A 975 -67.01 47.84 77.21
C LEU A 975 -65.68 47.71 77.98
N TYR A 976 -65.49 46.60 78.70
CA TYR A 976 -64.27 46.25 79.41
C TYR A 976 -63.66 44.99 78.79
N ARG A 977 -62.40 45.06 78.36
CA ARG A 977 -61.68 43.89 77.81
C ARG A 977 -60.80 43.25 78.87
N GLU A 978 -61.07 41.99 79.17
CA GLU A 978 -60.37 41.22 80.18
C GLU A 978 -59.53 40.09 79.56
N TYR A 979 -58.21 40.15 79.77
CA TYR A 979 -57.26 39.16 79.22
C TYR A 979 -56.98 38.05 80.23
N PHE A 980 -56.80 36.83 79.73
CA PHE A 980 -56.53 35.64 80.55
C PHE A 980 -55.50 34.73 79.88
N GLU A 981 -54.76 34.00 80.71
CA GLU A 981 -53.78 33.00 80.28
C GLU A 981 -53.69 31.85 81.31
N PRO A 982 -53.65 30.58 80.87
CA PRO A 982 -53.33 29.47 81.76
C PRO A 982 -51.86 29.54 82.15
N VAL A 983 -51.61 29.34 83.44
CA VAL A 983 -50.28 29.46 84.04
C VAL A 983 -50.03 28.31 84.99
N VAL A 984 -48.76 27.90 85.12
CA VAL A 984 -48.36 27.03 86.23
C VAL A 984 -48.26 27.91 87.48
N ASP A 985 -49.10 27.65 88.47
CA ASP A 985 -49.10 28.40 89.74
C ASP A 985 -47.91 27.98 90.60
N ASN A 986 -47.04 28.95 90.87
CA ASN A 986 -45.80 28.77 91.60
C ASN A 986 -45.77 29.61 92.90
N GLY A 987 -46.92 30.16 93.33
CA GLY A 987 -47.08 30.92 94.58
C GLY A 987 -46.34 32.27 94.68
N SER A 988 -45.50 32.62 93.70
CA SER A 988 -44.71 33.86 93.69
C SER A 988 -44.76 34.58 92.34
N THR A 989 -44.55 33.87 91.22
CA THR A 989 -44.78 34.40 89.86
C THR A 989 -45.28 33.28 88.95
N PRO A 990 -46.50 33.37 88.40
CA PRO A 990 -47.03 32.33 87.55
C PRO A 990 -46.24 32.21 86.23
N ILE A 991 -45.94 30.98 85.79
CA ILE A 991 -45.21 30.75 84.53
C ILE A 991 -46.23 30.58 83.40
N PRO A 992 -46.23 31.45 82.37
CA PRO A 992 -47.19 31.35 81.29
C PRO A 992 -46.93 30.13 80.41
N LEU A 993 -48.01 29.44 80.03
CA LEU A 993 -47.91 28.33 79.08
C LEU A 993 -47.86 28.80 77.61
N GLY A 994 -47.79 30.12 77.40
CA GLY A 994 -47.50 30.75 76.12
C GLY A 994 -48.74 30.96 75.25
N GLN A 995 -49.94 31.01 75.83
CA GLN A 995 -51.18 31.20 75.12
C GLN A 995 -52.13 32.15 75.87
N LEU A 996 -52.31 33.33 75.30
CA LEU A 996 -53.16 34.38 75.84
C LEU A 996 -54.48 34.51 75.06
N THR A 997 -55.57 34.87 75.76
CA THR A 997 -56.89 35.17 75.17
C THR A 997 -57.62 36.28 75.95
N TRP A 998 -58.82 36.70 75.52
CA TRP A 998 -59.62 37.72 76.21
C TRP A 998 -61.15 37.56 76.06
N LEU A 999 -61.88 38.21 76.96
CA LEU A 999 -63.33 38.42 76.91
C LEU A 999 -63.66 39.91 76.97
N ASP A 1000 -64.57 40.36 76.09
CA ASP A 1000 -65.15 41.69 76.16
C ASP A 1000 -66.44 41.63 77.00
N VAL A 1001 -66.54 42.50 78.00
CA VAL A 1001 -67.66 42.54 78.96
C VAL A 1001 -68.34 43.90 78.86
N THR A 1002 -69.61 43.93 78.45
CA THR A 1002 -70.37 45.17 78.33
C THR A 1002 -71.09 45.48 79.64
N VAL A 1003 -70.77 46.59 80.29
CA VAL A 1003 -71.51 47.11 81.45
C VAL A 1003 -72.53 48.14 80.97
N ARG A 1004 -73.81 47.96 81.30
CA ARG A 1004 -74.91 48.82 80.83
C ARG A 1004 -75.28 49.96 81.76
#